data_AF-A0A034VDT1-F1
#
_entry.id   AF-A0A034VDT1-F1
#
_cell.length_a   1.000
_cell.length_b   1.000
_cell.length_c   1.000
_cell.angle_alpha   90.00
_cell.angle_beta   90.00
_cell.angle_gamma   90.00
#
_symmetry.space_group_name_H-M   'P 1'
#
loop_
_entity.id
_entity.type
_entity.pdbx_description
1 polymer ?
#
loop_
_entity_poly.entity_id
_entity_poly.type
_entity_poly.pdbx_seq_one_letter_code
_entity_poly.pdbx_strand_id
1 'polypeptide(L)'
;MKALRSVWTNLNFNSPVGSTDISDNIISSLLGITSELFDIFDKLPSILSFRFSVFNFLLNENWENLVSEKYLKSWIFFNDFNLHGHISDGHHIFTFDGQHYSFPGSCKYILTQDSVDNNFTVVAHLNNGKLKAIILIDRDGIFAEISDSAALKINGKETEFPQHFNGIHAWRLFYTIWLYSEYGVEIMCTHDLKICNVKIDGFYTSKTRGLLGNANAEPYDDLIQVDGTIAQHYASFSNGYGIGKCVPITAKPADEIGRSEICTEIFSLESPLTTGYIFENPAPYRSRCDAAVAEASEKEKEAAACLIATAYGSALKLKDIPTQLPSRCLKCSGAAGQRELGKEFTVKIPNNKADIVFVVDLEISSTVLSNFVAPVILEVRDSLKTRGFTDVQIGVIAYNETQRYPAVLTSDGGKINYKGNLNNVRLNGPKNICLHCLSQELADPKVVEIFKGIESLFRSTVPQSDEKAFRLALNYPFRAGSAKSIVGVRSNTLDFVNLFKLVRAHLTDAATNFNGALLHLIGPVNDLSVENIPKEKLVGFNSRLIATLDGKDAKKRQKLQFRNDIGIDFALNNGGWVFTTENFDQLKPNEQKKALNQVVNTLADTLFRTEIVSECECEVVHGLHAQHRCVIKSSNFLPNKKLKAN
;
A
#
# COMPACT_ATOMS: atom_id res chain seq x y z
N MET A 1 28.52 -15.26 -8.86
CA MET A 1 29.35 -16.33 -8.24
C MET A 1 30.82 -16.31 -8.66
N LYS A 2 31.23 -16.56 -9.92
CA LYS A 2 32.66 -16.45 -10.31
C LYS A 2 33.27 -15.05 -10.08
N ALA A 3 32.50 -13.98 -10.30
CA ALA A 3 32.92 -12.62 -10.01
C ALA A 3 33.05 -12.34 -8.49
N LEU A 4 32.13 -12.86 -7.68
CA LEU A 4 32.19 -12.76 -6.21
C LEU A 4 33.37 -13.54 -5.63
N ARG A 5 33.62 -14.76 -6.14
CA ARG A 5 34.81 -15.54 -5.80
C ARG A 5 36.08 -14.80 -6.19
N SER A 6 36.11 -14.18 -7.39
CA SER A 6 37.23 -13.39 -7.88
C SER A 6 37.45 -12.10 -7.07
N VAL A 7 36.38 -11.42 -6.65
CA VAL A 7 36.43 -10.23 -5.80
C VAL A 7 36.84 -10.59 -4.37
N TRP A 8 36.33 -11.67 -3.80
CA TRP A 8 36.74 -12.20 -2.49
C TRP A 8 38.21 -12.63 -2.48
N THR A 9 38.66 -13.36 -3.50
CA THR A 9 40.09 -13.67 -3.65
C THR A 9 40.92 -12.41 -3.84
N ASN A 10 40.44 -11.37 -4.55
CA ASN A 10 41.17 -10.11 -4.69
C ASN A 10 41.22 -9.29 -3.39
N LEU A 11 40.14 -9.31 -2.59
CA LEU A 11 40.08 -8.64 -1.29
C LEU A 11 41.01 -9.29 -0.27
N ASN A 12 41.12 -10.63 -0.29
CA ASN A 12 42.08 -11.36 0.56
C ASN A 12 43.54 -11.24 0.08
N PHE A 13 43.79 -11.02 -1.22
CA PHE A 13 45.14 -10.88 -1.76
C PHE A 13 45.70 -9.45 -1.74
N ASN A 14 44.86 -8.42 -1.73
CA ASN A 14 45.30 -7.02 -1.77
C ASN A 14 45.26 -6.30 -0.41
N SER A 15 45.05 -7.02 0.69
CA SER A 15 45.31 -6.44 2.00
C SER A 15 46.84 -6.39 2.20
N PRO A 16 47.46 -5.21 2.36
CA PRO A 16 48.86 -5.15 2.73
C PRO A 16 49.02 -5.90 4.04
N VAL A 17 49.99 -6.81 4.05
CA VAL A 17 50.36 -7.66 5.18
C VAL A 17 50.43 -6.80 6.45
N GLY A 18 49.47 -7.01 7.35
CA GLY A 18 49.48 -6.45 8.71
C GLY A 18 48.34 -5.50 9.09
N SER A 19 47.08 -5.93 9.01
CA SER A 19 46.00 -5.48 9.92
C SER A 19 44.70 -6.24 9.65
N THR A 20 44.59 -7.49 10.13
CA THR A 20 43.37 -8.31 9.96
C THR A 20 42.24 -7.95 10.93
N ASP A 21 42.45 -7.08 11.91
CA ASP A 21 41.44 -6.81 12.95
C ASP A 21 40.48 -5.64 12.67
N ILE A 22 40.68 -4.86 11.59
CA ILE A 22 39.88 -3.62 11.39
C ILE A 22 38.77 -3.80 10.34
N SER A 23 38.99 -4.58 9.27
CA SER A 23 37.97 -4.83 8.24
C SER A 23 36.87 -5.79 8.68
N ASP A 24 37.24 -6.82 9.45
CA ASP A 24 36.28 -7.82 9.97
C ASP A 24 35.35 -7.20 11.02
N ASN A 25 35.82 -6.21 11.77
CA ASN A 25 35.02 -5.49 12.76
C ASN A 25 34.02 -4.51 12.13
N ILE A 26 34.37 -3.84 11.02
CA ILE A 26 33.44 -2.91 10.37
C ILE A 26 32.34 -3.68 9.63
N ILE A 27 32.67 -4.77 8.95
CA ILE A 27 31.68 -5.57 8.21
C ILE A 27 30.80 -6.38 9.18
N SER A 28 31.37 -6.97 10.24
CA SER A 28 30.58 -7.65 11.27
C SER A 28 29.75 -6.69 12.13
N SER A 29 30.22 -5.47 12.43
CA SER A 29 29.44 -4.51 13.23
C SER A 29 28.42 -3.72 12.40
N LEU A 30 28.65 -3.50 11.10
CA LEU A 30 27.74 -2.73 10.24
C LEU A 30 26.70 -3.62 9.54
N LEU A 31 27.05 -4.87 9.23
CA LEU A 31 26.17 -5.80 8.50
C LEU A 31 25.77 -7.05 9.30
N GLY A 32 26.44 -7.36 10.43
CA GLY A 32 26.13 -8.55 11.23
C GLY A 32 26.38 -9.88 10.50
N ILE A 33 27.08 -9.86 9.37
CA ILE A 33 27.36 -11.04 8.56
C ILE A 33 28.69 -11.62 9.04
N THR A 34 28.64 -12.81 9.65
CA THR A 34 29.84 -13.60 9.94
C THR A 34 30.36 -14.25 8.66
N SER A 35 31.66 -14.52 8.60
CA SER A 35 32.29 -15.25 7.48
C SER A 35 31.61 -16.60 7.18
N GLU A 36 31.00 -17.22 8.20
CA GLU A 36 30.25 -18.48 8.10
C GLU A 36 29.02 -18.40 7.17
N LEU A 37 28.41 -17.22 7.01
CA LEU A 37 27.28 -17.05 6.09
C LEU A 37 27.70 -17.24 4.62
N PHE A 38 28.98 -16.99 4.32
CA PHE A 38 29.53 -17.12 2.97
C PHE A 38 30.03 -18.53 2.65
N ASP A 39 30.35 -19.35 3.65
CA ASP A 39 30.75 -20.76 3.45
C ASP A 39 29.63 -21.63 2.85
N ILE A 40 28.37 -21.20 3.00
CA ILE A 40 27.21 -21.83 2.36
C ILE A 40 27.34 -21.78 0.82
N PHE A 41 27.97 -20.73 0.28
CA PHE A 41 28.15 -20.58 -1.16
C PHE A 41 29.20 -21.51 -1.76
N ASP A 42 30.14 -22.03 -0.96
CA ASP A 42 31.13 -23.02 -1.39
C ASP A 42 30.55 -24.44 -1.48
N LYS A 43 29.37 -24.68 -0.88
CA LYS A 43 28.64 -25.96 -0.93
C LYS A 43 27.59 -26.05 -2.04
N LEU A 44 27.35 -24.97 -2.78
CA LEU A 44 26.41 -24.97 -3.91
C LEU A 44 27.04 -25.61 -5.16
N PRO A 45 26.33 -26.49 -5.90
CA PRO A 45 26.83 -27.03 -7.15
C PRO A 45 27.14 -25.93 -8.16
N SER A 46 28.18 -26.12 -8.96
CA SER A 46 28.76 -25.15 -9.90
C SER A 46 27.88 -24.74 -11.10
N ILE A 47 26.57 -24.99 -11.06
CA ILE A 47 25.67 -24.93 -12.23
C ILE A 47 24.84 -23.63 -12.30
N LEU A 48 24.87 -22.73 -11.32
CA LEU A 48 24.09 -21.49 -11.42
C LEU A 48 24.98 -20.24 -11.45
N SER A 49 25.15 -19.67 -12.65
CA SER A 49 25.76 -18.36 -12.84
C SER A 49 24.74 -17.25 -12.51
N PHE A 50 24.72 -16.79 -11.27
CA PHE A 50 24.02 -15.55 -10.90
C PHE A 50 24.88 -14.33 -11.20
N ARG A 51 24.35 -13.40 -12.03
CA ARG A 51 24.84 -12.02 -12.18
C ARG A 51 24.05 -11.11 -11.23
N PHE A 52 24.60 -10.83 -10.06
CA PHE A 52 23.99 -9.96 -9.05
C PHE A 52 24.67 -8.58 -9.09
N SER A 53 23.90 -7.51 -9.22
CA SER A 53 24.39 -6.13 -9.13
C SER A 53 24.01 -5.56 -7.76
N VAL A 54 25.03 -5.33 -6.92
CA VAL A 54 24.88 -4.81 -5.55
C VAL A 54 24.26 -3.41 -5.54
N PHE A 55 24.52 -2.58 -6.56
CA PHE A 55 23.94 -1.25 -6.67
C PHE A 55 22.45 -1.27 -7.06
N ASN A 56 22.03 -2.19 -7.92
CA ASN A 56 20.59 -2.40 -8.20
C ASN A 56 19.87 -3.01 -6.99
N PHE A 57 20.57 -3.85 -6.23
CA PHE A 57 20.08 -4.48 -5.00
C PHE A 57 19.83 -3.49 -3.86
N LEU A 58 20.61 -2.41 -3.76
CA LEU A 58 20.41 -1.35 -2.76
C LEU A 58 19.36 -0.32 -3.18
N LEU A 59 19.19 -0.07 -4.48
CA LEU A 59 18.33 1.00 -5.00
C LEU A 59 16.87 0.60 -5.25
N ASN A 60 16.59 -0.69 -5.47
CA ASN A 60 15.22 -1.18 -5.72
C ASN A 60 14.67 -1.86 -4.47
N GLU A 61 13.90 -1.13 -3.66
CA GLU A 61 13.23 -1.61 -2.44
C GLU A 61 12.20 -2.75 -2.65
N ASN A 62 12.09 -3.32 -3.86
CA ASN A 62 11.21 -4.43 -4.21
C ASN A 62 11.91 -5.80 -4.12
N TRP A 63 12.36 -6.15 -2.91
CA TRP A 63 12.98 -7.44 -2.60
C TRP A 63 12.10 -8.65 -2.97
N GLU A 64 10.77 -8.49 -2.94
CA GLU A 64 9.82 -9.54 -3.29
C GLU A 64 9.84 -9.89 -4.79
N ASN A 65 10.13 -8.92 -5.67
CA ASN A 65 10.16 -9.16 -7.10
C ASN A 65 11.40 -9.97 -7.49
N LEU A 66 12.56 -9.73 -6.89
CA LEU A 66 13.83 -10.44 -7.19
C LEU A 66 13.78 -11.96 -6.99
N VAL A 67 12.97 -12.43 -6.03
CA VAL A 67 12.78 -13.86 -5.72
C VAL A 67 11.44 -14.38 -6.23
N SER A 68 10.63 -13.51 -6.86
CA SER A 68 9.40 -13.95 -7.49
C SER A 68 9.72 -14.84 -8.68
N GLU A 69 8.95 -15.92 -8.83
CA GLU A 69 9.04 -16.82 -9.98
C GLU A 69 8.96 -16.05 -11.30
N LYS A 70 8.21 -14.94 -11.32
CA LYS A 70 8.02 -14.05 -12.47
C LYS A 70 9.31 -13.33 -12.90
N TYR A 71 10.08 -12.78 -11.96
CA TYR A 71 11.33 -12.09 -12.27
C TYR A 71 12.46 -13.06 -12.64
N LEU A 72 12.56 -14.20 -11.95
CA LEU A 72 13.52 -15.25 -12.29
C LEU A 72 13.22 -15.87 -13.67
N LYS A 73 11.95 -16.04 -14.04
CA LYS A 73 11.56 -16.46 -15.39
C LYS A 73 11.89 -15.37 -16.42
N SER A 74 11.51 -14.12 -16.20
CA SER A 74 11.81 -12.99 -17.11
C SER A 74 13.31 -12.79 -17.36
N TRP A 75 14.15 -13.04 -16.35
CA TRP A 75 15.59 -12.85 -16.46
C TRP A 75 16.33 -13.98 -17.19
N ILE A 76 15.80 -15.20 -17.15
CA ILE A 76 16.47 -16.40 -17.68
C ILE A 76 15.82 -16.87 -19.00
N PHE A 77 14.53 -16.65 -19.20
CA PHE A 77 13.77 -17.13 -20.35
C PHE A 77 12.64 -16.15 -20.72
N PHE A 78 12.86 -15.41 -21.82
CA PHE A 78 11.89 -14.58 -22.55
C PHE A 78 11.53 -13.20 -21.96
N ASN A 79 11.40 -12.21 -22.85
CA ASN A 79 10.67 -10.97 -22.57
C ASN A 79 9.32 -11.34 -21.95
N ASP A 80 8.92 -10.61 -20.92
CA ASP A 80 7.64 -10.82 -20.22
C ASP A 80 6.51 -10.65 -21.25
N PHE A 81 6.00 -11.76 -21.80
CA PHE A 81 4.96 -11.79 -22.84
C PHE A 81 3.58 -11.44 -22.26
N ASN A 82 3.49 -10.50 -21.35
CA ASN A 82 2.21 -10.11 -20.78
C ASN A 82 1.50 -9.16 -21.74
N LEU A 83 0.20 -9.38 -21.88
CA LEU A 83 -0.71 -8.53 -22.64
C LEU A 83 -1.22 -7.45 -21.70
N HIS A 84 -1.18 -6.20 -22.14
CA HIS A 84 -1.60 -5.06 -21.33
C HIS A 84 -2.70 -4.28 -22.06
N GLY A 85 -3.88 -4.22 -21.46
CA GLY A 85 -4.98 -3.39 -21.91
C GLY A 85 -5.45 -2.52 -20.74
N HIS A 86 -6.14 -1.42 -21.00
CA HIS A 86 -6.70 -0.62 -19.92
C HIS A 86 -7.91 0.19 -20.35
N ILE A 87 -8.71 0.53 -19.35
CA ILE A 87 -9.84 1.46 -19.48
C ILE A 87 -9.57 2.70 -18.63
N SER A 88 -9.75 3.88 -19.23
CA SER A 88 -9.65 5.17 -18.53
C SER A 88 -10.93 6.00 -18.66
N ASP A 89 -11.25 6.70 -17.59
CA ASP A 89 -12.50 7.43 -17.33
C ASP A 89 -13.79 6.65 -17.63
N GLY A 90 -13.72 5.31 -17.64
CA GLY A 90 -14.84 4.42 -17.92
C GLY A 90 -15.31 4.33 -19.37
N HIS A 91 -14.66 5.03 -20.31
CA HIS A 91 -15.06 4.99 -21.71
C HIS A 91 -13.90 5.03 -22.70
N HIS A 92 -12.67 5.35 -22.29
CA HIS A 92 -11.50 5.22 -23.15
C HIS A 92 -10.93 3.83 -23.01
N ILE A 93 -10.93 3.08 -24.09
CA ILE A 93 -10.48 1.70 -24.12
C ILE A 93 -9.20 1.66 -24.94
N PHE A 94 -8.18 1.03 -24.38
CA PHE A 94 -6.90 0.76 -25.00
C PHE A 94 -6.72 -0.76 -25.03
N THR A 95 -6.69 -1.32 -26.23
CA THR A 95 -6.63 -2.76 -26.48
C THR A 95 -5.24 -3.33 -26.19
N PHE A 96 -5.13 -4.66 -26.16
CA PHE A 96 -3.86 -5.35 -25.97
C PHE A 96 -2.84 -5.05 -27.07
N ASP A 97 -3.31 -4.77 -28.28
CA ASP A 97 -2.46 -4.52 -29.46
C ASP A 97 -2.21 -3.01 -29.68
N GLY A 98 -2.68 -2.15 -28.77
CA GLY A 98 -2.36 -0.72 -28.76
C GLY A 98 -3.31 0.16 -29.56
N GLN A 99 -4.44 -0.39 -30.04
CA GLN A 99 -5.54 0.41 -30.57
C GLN A 99 -6.26 1.13 -29.43
N HIS A 100 -6.78 2.32 -29.72
CA HIS A 100 -7.63 3.07 -28.78
C HIS A 100 -8.95 3.49 -29.42
N TYR A 101 -10.00 3.57 -28.61
CA TYR A 101 -11.30 4.13 -28.99
C TYR A 101 -12.11 4.57 -27.77
N SER A 102 -13.19 5.33 -28.00
CA SER A 102 -14.10 5.81 -26.96
C SER A 102 -15.46 5.12 -27.05
N PHE A 103 -15.93 4.53 -25.95
CA PHE A 103 -17.23 3.87 -25.87
C PHE A 103 -17.96 4.23 -24.56
N PRO A 104 -18.89 5.20 -24.59
CA PRO A 104 -19.60 5.65 -23.39
C PRO A 104 -20.78 4.74 -23.01
N GLY A 105 -20.51 3.45 -22.81
CA GLY A 105 -21.48 2.40 -22.45
C GLY A 105 -22.34 2.72 -21.21
N SER A 106 -23.58 2.22 -21.18
CA SER A 106 -24.45 2.27 -20.00
C SER A 106 -25.05 0.89 -19.66
N CYS A 107 -24.18 -0.12 -19.55
CA CYS A 107 -24.52 -1.52 -19.31
C CYS A 107 -23.30 -2.29 -18.77
N LYS A 108 -23.42 -3.61 -18.58
CA LYS A 108 -22.27 -4.51 -18.34
C LYS A 108 -21.70 -4.96 -19.68
N TYR A 109 -20.38 -4.88 -19.84
CA TYR A 109 -19.67 -5.26 -21.06
C TYR A 109 -18.47 -6.15 -20.75
N ILE A 110 -18.21 -7.13 -21.61
CA ILE A 110 -17.02 -7.99 -21.50
C ILE A 110 -15.79 -7.19 -21.94
N LEU A 111 -14.90 -6.86 -21.02
CA LEU A 111 -13.61 -6.23 -21.35
C LEU A 111 -12.69 -7.23 -22.04
N THR A 112 -12.57 -8.42 -21.47
CA THR A 112 -11.81 -9.52 -22.05
C THR A 112 -12.28 -10.83 -21.44
N GLN A 113 -12.17 -11.93 -22.19
CA GLN A 113 -12.38 -13.28 -21.69
C GLN A 113 -11.48 -14.24 -22.46
N ASP A 114 -11.13 -15.35 -21.84
CA ASP A 114 -10.59 -16.49 -22.54
C ASP A 114 -11.69 -17.15 -23.37
N SER A 115 -11.64 -16.97 -24.69
CA SER A 115 -12.65 -17.48 -25.62
C SER A 115 -12.45 -18.95 -26.01
N VAL A 116 -11.32 -19.55 -25.63
CA VAL A 116 -10.97 -20.93 -25.99
C VAL A 116 -11.33 -21.88 -24.84
N ASP A 117 -10.76 -21.64 -23.66
CA ASP A 117 -10.88 -22.56 -22.52
C ASP A 117 -11.82 -22.03 -21.43
N ASN A 118 -12.31 -20.79 -21.56
CA ASN A 118 -13.17 -20.10 -20.58
C ASN A 118 -12.55 -20.04 -19.16
N ASN A 119 -11.23 -19.87 -19.06
CA ASN A 119 -10.54 -19.79 -17.78
C ASN A 119 -10.91 -18.54 -16.96
N PHE A 120 -11.24 -17.42 -17.62
CA PHE A 120 -11.64 -16.19 -16.94
C PHE A 120 -12.51 -15.30 -17.83
N THR A 121 -13.24 -14.38 -17.18
CA THR A 121 -13.94 -13.26 -17.82
C THR A 121 -13.78 -11.99 -16.98
N VAL A 122 -13.39 -10.88 -17.60
CA VAL A 122 -13.37 -9.55 -16.99
C VAL A 122 -14.54 -8.72 -17.54
N VAL A 123 -15.37 -8.20 -16.65
CA VAL A 123 -16.56 -7.41 -17.01
C VAL A 123 -16.46 -6.00 -16.44
N ALA A 124 -16.72 -5.00 -17.28
CA ALA A 124 -16.92 -3.61 -16.88
C ALA A 124 -18.41 -3.31 -16.75
N HIS A 125 -18.84 -2.84 -15.59
CA HIS A 125 -20.16 -2.23 -15.42
C HIS A 125 -20.06 -0.73 -15.65
N LEU A 126 -20.59 -0.26 -16.77
CA LEU A 126 -20.57 1.14 -17.18
C LEU A 126 -21.94 1.79 -16.97
N ASN A 127 -21.93 3.06 -16.56
CA ASN A 127 -23.12 3.91 -16.53
C ASN A 127 -22.77 5.26 -17.15
N ASN A 128 -23.35 5.56 -18.32
CA ASN A 128 -23.08 6.75 -19.12
C ASN A 128 -21.58 7.04 -19.30
N GLY A 129 -20.83 6.00 -19.68
CA GLY A 129 -19.39 6.10 -19.91
C GLY A 129 -18.53 6.19 -18.65
N LYS A 130 -19.10 5.98 -17.45
CA LYS A 130 -18.32 5.90 -16.20
C LYS A 130 -18.28 4.47 -15.69
N LEU A 131 -17.10 4.02 -15.26
CA LEU A 131 -16.91 2.70 -14.67
C LEU A 131 -17.50 2.68 -13.25
N LYS A 132 -18.56 1.90 -13.05
CA LYS A 132 -19.25 1.71 -11.77
C LYS A 132 -18.76 0.50 -11.00
N ALA A 133 -18.35 -0.54 -11.72
CA ALA A 133 -17.68 -1.67 -11.13
C ALA A 133 -16.83 -2.40 -12.17
N ILE A 134 -15.79 -3.08 -11.70
CA ILE A 134 -15.05 -4.09 -12.45
C ILE A 134 -15.24 -5.45 -11.79
N ILE A 135 -15.48 -6.48 -12.58
CA ILE A 135 -15.78 -7.83 -12.09
C ILE A 135 -14.79 -8.79 -12.75
N LEU A 136 -14.07 -9.56 -11.95
CA LEU A 136 -13.26 -10.69 -12.38
C LEU A 136 -14.01 -11.97 -12.05
N ILE A 137 -14.34 -12.75 -13.07
CA ILE A 137 -15.01 -14.04 -12.98
C ILE A 137 -14.00 -15.11 -13.35
N ASP A 138 -13.89 -16.13 -12.51
CA ASP A 138 -13.01 -17.26 -12.70
C ASP A 138 -13.75 -18.44 -13.38
N ARG A 139 -13.01 -19.45 -13.85
CA ARG A 139 -13.51 -20.64 -14.53
C ARG A 139 -14.64 -21.35 -13.77
N ASP A 140 -14.53 -21.40 -12.45
CA ASP A 140 -15.50 -22.07 -11.57
C ASP A 140 -16.76 -21.20 -11.31
N GLY A 141 -16.90 -20.06 -11.98
CA GLY A 141 -18.01 -19.13 -11.83
C GLY A 141 -17.95 -18.25 -10.56
N ILE A 142 -16.85 -18.35 -9.82
CA ILE A 142 -16.56 -17.50 -8.66
C ILE A 142 -16.18 -16.12 -9.18
N PHE A 143 -16.63 -15.06 -8.51
CA PHE A 143 -16.34 -13.72 -8.95
C PHE A 143 -16.03 -12.73 -7.83
N ALA A 144 -15.12 -11.80 -8.14
CA ALA A 144 -14.82 -10.62 -7.34
C ALA A 144 -15.29 -9.37 -8.07
N GLU A 145 -15.99 -8.49 -7.37
CA GLU A 145 -16.47 -7.19 -7.86
C GLU A 145 -15.84 -6.06 -7.02
N ILE A 146 -15.24 -5.08 -7.68
CA ILE A 146 -14.83 -3.81 -7.07
C ILE A 146 -15.76 -2.71 -7.58
N SER A 147 -16.42 -1.98 -6.68
CA SER A 147 -17.27 -0.84 -7.01
C SER A 147 -16.52 0.49 -7.09
N ASP A 148 -17.17 1.53 -7.64
CA ASP A 148 -16.69 2.92 -7.67
C ASP A 148 -16.55 3.57 -6.28
N SER A 149 -17.02 2.88 -5.24
CA SER A 149 -16.79 3.24 -3.84
C SER A 149 -15.53 2.59 -3.24
N ALA A 150 -14.78 1.80 -4.03
CA ALA A 150 -13.66 0.96 -3.58
C ALA A 150 -14.05 -0.20 -2.66
N ALA A 151 -15.33 -0.60 -2.62
CA ALA A 151 -15.78 -1.75 -1.85
C ALA A 151 -15.59 -3.06 -2.63
N LEU A 152 -15.14 -4.11 -1.94
CA LEU A 152 -14.97 -5.45 -2.50
C LEU A 152 -16.20 -6.31 -2.20
N LYS A 153 -16.68 -7.03 -3.20
CA LYS A 153 -17.62 -8.14 -3.02
C LYS A 153 -17.05 -9.41 -3.61
N ILE A 154 -17.14 -10.50 -2.88
CA ILE A 154 -16.85 -11.85 -3.38
C ILE A 154 -18.17 -12.61 -3.45
N ASN A 155 -18.53 -13.12 -4.63
CA ASN A 155 -19.80 -13.81 -4.89
C ASN A 155 -21.03 -13.02 -4.39
N GLY A 156 -21.01 -11.69 -4.59
CA GLY A 156 -22.08 -10.78 -4.20
C GLY A 156 -22.11 -10.39 -2.71
N LYS A 157 -21.25 -10.97 -1.86
CA LYS A 157 -21.13 -10.61 -0.45
C LYS A 157 -20.01 -9.61 -0.23
N GLU A 158 -20.31 -8.48 0.40
CA GLU A 158 -19.31 -7.47 0.79
C GLU A 158 -18.31 -8.05 1.80
N THR A 159 -17.02 -7.83 1.55
CA THR A 159 -15.93 -8.35 2.36
C THR A 159 -14.75 -7.37 2.37
N GLU A 160 -13.88 -7.53 3.36
CA GLU A 160 -12.71 -6.66 3.58
C GLU A 160 -11.47 -7.17 2.84
N PHE A 161 -10.54 -6.30 2.48
CA PHE A 161 -9.23 -6.70 1.95
C PHE A 161 -8.25 -7.14 3.05
N PRO A 162 -7.25 -8.01 2.78
CA PRO A 162 -7.09 -8.81 1.57
C PRO A 162 -7.94 -10.09 1.63
N GLN A 163 -8.25 -10.63 0.45
CA GLN A 163 -8.93 -11.92 0.29
C GLN A 163 -8.15 -12.79 -0.70
N HIS A 164 -7.99 -14.05 -0.36
CA HIS A 164 -7.48 -15.12 -1.20
C HIS A 164 -8.50 -16.26 -1.10
N PHE A 165 -9.33 -16.37 -2.13
CA PHE A 165 -10.46 -17.27 -2.16
C PHE A 165 -10.50 -17.99 -3.51
N ASN A 166 -10.29 -19.31 -3.50
CA ASN A 166 -10.38 -20.18 -4.66
C ASN A 166 -9.63 -19.62 -5.89
N GLY A 167 -8.33 -19.33 -5.75
CA GLY A 167 -7.50 -18.82 -6.84
C GLY A 167 -7.70 -17.33 -7.17
N ILE A 168 -8.72 -16.64 -6.62
CA ILE A 168 -8.86 -15.19 -6.71
C ILE A 168 -8.22 -14.52 -5.49
N HIS A 169 -7.35 -13.56 -5.76
CA HIS A 169 -6.65 -12.74 -4.78
C HIS A 169 -7.09 -11.29 -4.96
N ALA A 170 -7.39 -10.60 -3.87
CA ALA A 170 -7.78 -9.20 -3.86
C ALA A 170 -7.07 -8.48 -2.73
N TRP A 171 -6.39 -7.37 -3.03
CA TRP A 171 -5.73 -6.53 -2.04
C TRP A 171 -5.81 -5.07 -2.41
N ARG A 172 -5.46 -4.22 -1.44
CA ARG A 172 -5.56 -2.78 -1.57
C ARG A 172 -4.34 -2.07 -1.00
N LEU A 173 -3.94 -1.00 -1.66
CA LEU A 173 -3.05 0.05 -1.17
C LEU A 173 -3.83 1.38 -1.05
N PHE A 174 -3.16 2.46 -0.61
CA PHE A 174 -3.84 3.75 -0.44
C PHE A 174 -4.48 4.29 -1.71
N TYR A 175 -3.81 4.12 -2.86
CA TYR A 175 -4.24 4.69 -4.15
C TYR A 175 -4.81 3.68 -5.14
N THR A 176 -4.46 2.40 -4.99
CA THR A 176 -4.76 1.33 -5.95
C THR A 176 -5.42 0.13 -5.29
N ILE A 177 -6.27 -0.55 -6.04
CA ILE A 177 -6.92 -1.82 -5.67
C ILE A 177 -6.57 -2.83 -6.74
N TRP A 178 -6.32 -4.06 -6.31
CA TRP A 178 -5.84 -5.14 -7.15
C TRP A 178 -6.75 -6.36 -7.06
N LEU A 179 -7.03 -6.97 -8.20
CA LEU A 179 -7.56 -8.33 -8.32
C LEU A 179 -6.55 -9.17 -9.09
N TYR A 180 -6.38 -10.41 -8.70
CA TYR A 180 -5.57 -11.38 -9.41
C TYR A 180 -6.28 -12.72 -9.43
N SER A 181 -6.24 -13.41 -10.56
CA SER A 181 -6.63 -14.81 -10.67
C SER A 181 -5.39 -15.63 -10.99
N GLU A 182 -5.25 -16.78 -10.33
CA GLU A 182 -4.21 -17.78 -10.60
C GLU A 182 -4.25 -18.32 -12.03
N TYR A 183 -5.34 -18.08 -12.76
CA TYR A 183 -5.41 -18.29 -14.21
C TYR A 183 -4.67 -17.22 -15.03
N GLY A 184 -3.85 -16.37 -14.42
CA GLY A 184 -2.94 -15.46 -15.14
C GLY A 184 -3.57 -14.13 -15.54
N VAL A 185 -4.52 -13.62 -14.74
CA VAL A 185 -5.14 -12.30 -14.96
C VAL A 185 -4.94 -11.42 -13.76
N GLU A 186 -4.43 -10.22 -13.96
CA GLU A 186 -4.22 -9.21 -12.93
C GLU A 186 -4.90 -7.90 -13.35
N ILE A 187 -5.68 -7.33 -12.44
CA ILE A 187 -6.40 -6.08 -12.64
C ILE A 187 -5.93 -5.11 -11.57
N MET A 188 -5.40 -3.97 -12.00
CA MET A 188 -5.07 -2.85 -11.12
C MET A 188 -5.98 -1.68 -11.43
N CYS A 189 -6.73 -1.21 -10.44
CA CYS A 189 -7.56 -0.02 -10.56
C CYS A 189 -7.12 1.08 -9.60
N THR A 190 -7.29 2.35 -9.98
CA THR A 190 -7.31 3.45 -9.02
C THR A 190 -8.53 3.31 -8.11
N HIS A 191 -8.44 3.80 -6.87
CA HIS A 191 -9.54 3.68 -5.90
C HIS A 191 -10.86 4.35 -6.32
N ASP A 192 -10.82 5.28 -7.27
CA ASP A 192 -11.99 5.95 -7.87
C ASP A 192 -12.45 5.31 -9.19
N LEU A 193 -11.88 4.15 -9.55
CA LEU A 193 -12.11 3.40 -10.79
C LEU A 193 -11.91 4.20 -12.09
N LYS A 194 -11.27 5.37 -12.03
CA LYS A 194 -10.99 6.16 -13.24
C LYS A 194 -9.99 5.49 -14.16
N ILE A 195 -9.05 4.70 -13.65
CA ILE A 195 -8.09 3.97 -14.47
C ILE A 195 -8.07 2.54 -13.96
N CYS A 196 -8.33 1.58 -14.85
CA CYS A 196 -8.19 0.15 -14.59
C CYS A 196 -7.34 -0.49 -15.68
N ASN A 197 -6.20 -1.02 -15.30
CA ASN A 197 -5.34 -1.80 -16.17
C ASN A 197 -5.64 -3.28 -16.01
N VAL A 198 -5.64 -4.00 -17.12
CA VAL A 198 -5.82 -5.45 -17.20
C VAL A 198 -4.56 -6.03 -17.82
N LYS A 199 -3.87 -6.87 -17.04
CA LYS A 199 -2.69 -7.62 -17.43
C LYS A 199 -3.07 -9.09 -17.54
N ILE A 200 -2.68 -9.72 -18.63
CA ILE A 200 -2.96 -11.14 -18.90
C ILE A 200 -1.67 -11.82 -19.31
N ASP A 201 -1.47 -13.05 -18.84
CA ASP A 201 -0.33 -13.87 -19.24
C ASP A 201 -0.32 -14.14 -20.75
N GLY A 202 0.87 -14.19 -21.36
CA GLY A 202 1.04 -14.41 -22.80
C GLY A 202 0.54 -15.75 -23.33
N PHE A 203 0.21 -16.69 -22.46
CA PHE A 203 -0.48 -17.93 -22.84
C PHE A 203 -1.82 -17.68 -23.55
N TYR A 204 -2.44 -16.52 -23.30
CA TYR A 204 -3.71 -16.12 -23.87
C TYR A 204 -3.60 -15.31 -25.17
N THR A 205 -2.40 -15.11 -25.72
CA THR A 205 -2.21 -14.49 -27.04
C THR A 205 -3.09 -15.19 -28.08
N SER A 206 -3.85 -14.39 -28.83
CA SER A 206 -4.85 -14.81 -29.82
C SER A 206 -6.05 -15.62 -29.29
N LYS A 207 -6.16 -15.82 -27.97
CA LYS A 207 -7.26 -16.55 -27.32
C LYS A 207 -8.27 -15.64 -26.63
N THR A 208 -7.98 -14.35 -26.51
CA THR A 208 -8.89 -13.40 -25.87
C THR A 208 -9.95 -12.90 -26.83
N ARG A 209 -11.12 -12.53 -26.30
CA ARG A 209 -12.13 -11.73 -27.00
C ARG A 209 -12.75 -10.74 -26.02
N GLY A 210 -13.18 -9.59 -26.50
CA GLY A 210 -13.79 -8.54 -25.68
C GLY A 210 -13.42 -7.15 -26.18
N LEU A 211 -13.81 -6.12 -25.43
CA LEU A 211 -13.49 -4.73 -25.74
C LEU A 211 -11.98 -4.44 -25.80
N LEU A 212 -11.13 -5.24 -25.15
CA LEU A 212 -9.68 -5.10 -25.20
C LEU A 212 -9.04 -5.81 -26.40
N GLY A 213 -9.84 -6.32 -27.34
CA GLY A 213 -9.36 -6.93 -28.58
C GLY A 213 -9.08 -8.42 -28.49
N ASN A 214 -8.39 -8.95 -29.51
CA ASN A 214 -8.10 -10.38 -29.66
C ASN A 214 -6.67 -10.78 -29.25
N ALA A 215 -5.82 -9.79 -28.94
CA ALA A 215 -4.45 -9.94 -28.48
C ALA A 215 -3.57 -10.79 -29.40
N ASN A 216 -3.63 -10.57 -30.70
CA ASN A 216 -2.81 -11.27 -31.69
C ASN A 216 -1.63 -10.42 -32.21
N ALA A 217 -1.41 -9.24 -31.62
CA ALA A 217 -0.44 -8.23 -32.04
C ALA A 217 -0.77 -7.57 -33.40
N GLU A 218 -2.03 -7.59 -33.84
CA GLU A 218 -2.51 -6.96 -35.07
C GLU A 218 -3.63 -5.94 -34.79
N PRO A 219 -3.30 -4.64 -34.61
CA PRO A 219 -4.28 -3.61 -34.25
C PRO A 219 -5.45 -3.47 -35.24
N TYR A 220 -5.26 -3.87 -36.51
CA TYR A 220 -6.29 -3.72 -37.55
C TYR A 220 -7.49 -4.66 -37.37
N ASP A 221 -7.35 -5.75 -36.61
CA ASP A 221 -8.41 -6.73 -36.40
C ASP A 221 -8.91 -6.82 -34.95
N ASP A 222 -8.52 -5.86 -34.10
CA ASP A 222 -9.00 -5.74 -32.71
C ASP A 222 -10.52 -5.59 -32.61
N LEU A 223 -11.18 -5.12 -33.68
CA LEU A 223 -12.63 -4.96 -33.76
C LEU A 223 -13.36 -6.21 -34.31
N ILE A 224 -12.76 -7.40 -34.21
CA ILE A 224 -13.40 -8.67 -34.53
C ILE A 224 -14.60 -8.93 -33.61
N GLN A 225 -15.76 -9.10 -34.24
CA GLN A 225 -17.01 -9.47 -33.59
C GLN A 225 -17.08 -10.98 -33.31
N VAL A 226 -18.07 -11.37 -32.51
CA VAL A 226 -18.30 -12.78 -32.13
C VAL A 226 -18.58 -13.67 -33.35
N ASP A 227 -19.13 -13.10 -34.43
CA ASP A 227 -19.38 -13.81 -35.70
C ASP A 227 -18.16 -13.91 -36.62
N GLY A 228 -17.01 -13.37 -36.20
CA GLY A 228 -15.75 -13.37 -36.95
C GLY A 228 -15.60 -12.22 -37.94
N THR A 229 -16.57 -11.32 -38.07
CA THR A 229 -16.46 -10.15 -38.95
C THR A 229 -15.76 -8.99 -38.24
N ILE A 230 -15.09 -8.12 -39.01
CA ILE A 230 -14.45 -6.91 -38.47
C ILE A 230 -15.46 -5.76 -38.57
N ALA A 231 -15.80 -5.16 -37.43
CA ALA A 231 -16.71 -4.02 -37.39
C ALA A 231 -16.06 -2.77 -37.99
N GLN A 232 -16.84 -1.99 -38.76
CA GLN A 232 -16.37 -0.71 -39.29
C GLN A 232 -16.29 0.41 -38.23
N HIS A 233 -17.05 0.29 -37.14
CA HIS A 233 -17.13 1.30 -36.09
C HIS A 233 -17.02 0.66 -34.70
N TYR A 234 -16.34 1.35 -33.79
CA TYR A 234 -16.18 0.91 -32.40
C TYR A 234 -17.54 0.73 -31.67
N ALA A 235 -18.57 1.48 -32.06
CA ALA A 235 -19.87 1.40 -31.42
C ALA A 235 -20.61 0.09 -31.73
N SER A 236 -20.62 -0.35 -33.00
CA SER A 236 -21.22 -1.62 -33.38
C SER A 236 -20.44 -2.81 -32.81
N PHE A 237 -19.11 -2.74 -32.80
CA PHE A 237 -18.24 -3.67 -32.10
C PHE A 237 -18.61 -3.78 -30.62
N SER A 238 -18.59 -2.66 -29.90
CA SER A 238 -18.74 -2.64 -28.45
C SER A 238 -20.13 -3.05 -27.98
N ASN A 239 -21.18 -2.69 -28.74
CA ASN A 239 -22.54 -3.13 -28.46
C ASN A 239 -22.68 -4.67 -28.52
N GLY A 240 -21.87 -5.36 -29.33
CA GLY A 240 -21.87 -6.82 -29.45
C GLY A 240 -21.35 -7.54 -28.19
N TYR A 241 -20.57 -6.87 -27.35
CA TYR A 241 -20.04 -7.41 -26.09
C TYR A 241 -20.88 -7.03 -24.86
N GLY A 242 -22.08 -6.48 -25.07
CA GLY A 242 -23.03 -6.16 -23.99
C GLY A 242 -23.66 -7.41 -23.38
N ILE A 243 -23.71 -7.47 -22.04
CA ILE A 243 -24.31 -8.58 -21.30
C ILE A 243 -25.79 -8.28 -21.02
N GLY A 244 -26.67 -9.09 -21.59
CA GLY A 244 -28.12 -8.95 -21.40
C GLY A 244 -28.76 -7.89 -22.31
N LYS A 245 -29.77 -7.18 -21.81
CA LYS A 245 -30.50 -6.16 -22.58
C LYS A 245 -29.84 -4.78 -22.42
N CYS A 246 -28.78 -4.53 -23.18
CA CYS A 246 -28.11 -3.23 -23.24
C CYS A 246 -28.75 -2.33 -24.30
N VAL A 247 -28.87 -1.02 -24.02
CA VAL A 247 -29.28 -0.04 -25.05
C VAL A 247 -28.09 0.24 -25.96
N PRO A 248 -28.20 0.01 -27.27
CA PRO A 248 -27.08 0.19 -28.19
C PRO A 248 -26.72 1.66 -28.34
N ILE A 249 -25.41 1.93 -28.41
CA ILE A 249 -24.86 3.26 -28.67
C ILE A 249 -24.55 3.40 -30.16
N THR A 250 -24.81 4.58 -30.72
CA THR A 250 -24.42 4.91 -32.09
C THR A 250 -23.05 5.56 -32.13
N ALA A 251 -22.26 5.26 -33.16
CA ALA A 251 -20.97 5.90 -33.35
C ALA A 251 -21.19 7.40 -33.60
N LYS A 252 -20.41 8.23 -32.91
CA LYS A 252 -20.29 9.64 -33.31
C LYS A 252 -19.35 9.71 -34.52
N PRO A 253 -19.62 10.60 -35.48
CA PRO A 253 -18.67 10.88 -36.55
C PRO A 253 -17.33 11.29 -35.95
N ALA A 254 -16.22 10.89 -36.59
CA ALA A 254 -14.92 11.42 -36.24
C ALA A 254 -14.85 12.87 -36.73
N ASP A 255 -15.04 13.83 -35.84
CA ASP A 255 -14.73 15.23 -36.14
C ASP A 255 -13.21 15.39 -36.26
N GLU A 256 -12.74 16.30 -37.11
CA GLU A 256 -11.33 16.67 -37.14
C GLU A 256 -10.96 17.37 -35.83
N ILE A 257 -10.24 16.66 -34.96
CA ILE A 257 -9.83 17.17 -33.67
C ILE A 257 -8.51 17.92 -33.85
N GLY A 258 -8.57 19.24 -33.64
CA GLY A 258 -7.37 20.09 -33.63
C GLY A 258 -6.42 19.72 -32.49
N ARG A 259 -5.12 19.93 -32.70
CA ARG A 259 -4.11 19.73 -31.65
C ARG A 259 -4.32 20.71 -30.50
N SER A 260 -4.26 20.20 -29.28
CA SER A 260 -4.29 20.98 -28.06
C SER A 260 -2.87 21.37 -27.62
N GLU A 261 -2.70 22.62 -27.20
CA GLU A 261 -1.45 23.11 -26.62
C GLU A 261 -1.10 22.37 -25.31
N ILE A 262 -2.11 22.10 -24.47
CA ILE A 262 -1.95 21.39 -23.19
C ILE A 262 -1.37 19.99 -23.41
N CYS A 263 -1.91 19.26 -24.40
CA CYS A 263 -1.42 17.94 -24.74
C CYS A 263 -0.05 17.99 -25.43
N THR A 264 0.26 19.09 -26.13
CA THR A 264 1.59 19.38 -26.72
C THR A 264 2.67 19.42 -25.65
N GLU A 265 2.40 20.14 -24.58
CA GLU A 265 3.32 20.23 -23.44
C GLU A 265 3.46 18.87 -22.73
N ILE A 266 2.33 18.23 -22.39
CA ILE A 266 2.30 16.95 -21.64
C ILE A 266 3.06 15.83 -22.35
N PHE A 267 2.91 15.74 -23.67
CA PHE A 267 3.55 14.70 -24.48
C PHE A 267 4.75 15.22 -25.30
N SER A 268 5.33 16.36 -24.93
CA SER A 268 6.56 16.87 -25.53
C SER A 268 7.78 15.99 -25.17
N LEU A 269 8.89 16.15 -25.90
CA LEU A 269 10.16 15.49 -25.56
C LEU A 269 10.82 16.05 -24.29
N GLU A 270 10.38 17.21 -23.82
CA GLU A 270 10.82 17.82 -22.56
C GLU A 270 10.02 17.30 -21.37
N SER A 271 8.90 16.61 -21.62
CA SER A 271 8.07 16.02 -20.59
C SER A 271 8.80 14.89 -19.85
N PRO A 272 8.62 14.75 -18.54
CA PRO A 272 9.10 13.58 -17.79
C PRO A 272 8.59 12.23 -18.34
N LEU A 273 7.44 12.24 -19.05
CA LEU A 273 6.86 11.07 -19.70
C LEU A 273 7.71 10.51 -20.85
N THR A 274 8.63 11.31 -21.41
CA THR A 274 9.48 10.93 -22.55
C THR A 274 10.31 9.67 -22.26
N THR A 275 10.67 9.45 -20.99
CA THR A 275 11.37 8.23 -20.54
C THR A 275 10.61 6.94 -20.86
N GLY A 276 9.28 7.01 -20.94
CA GLY A 276 8.41 5.89 -21.29
C GLY A 276 8.26 5.62 -22.78
N TYR A 277 8.63 6.56 -23.66
CA TYR A 277 8.29 6.50 -25.10
C TYR A 277 8.97 5.34 -25.82
N ILE A 278 10.08 4.84 -25.27
CA ILE A 278 10.82 3.69 -25.78
C ILE A 278 10.07 2.37 -25.53
N PHE A 279 9.23 2.34 -24.49
CA PHE A 279 8.57 1.13 -24.01
C PHE A 279 7.08 1.07 -24.31
N GLU A 280 6.43 2.23 -24.46
CA GLU A 280 5.01 2.37 -24.76
C GLU A 280 4.81 3.53 -25.75
N ASN A 281 4.14 3.26 -26.87
CA ASN A 281 3.86 4.28 -27.89
C ASN A 281 2.94 5.38 -27.34
N PRO A 282 3.38 6.65 -27.26
CA PRO A 282 2.56 7.73 -26.72
C PRO A 282 1.51 8.24 -27.71
N ALA A 283 1.60 7.91 -29.01
CA ALA A 283 0.74 8.50 -30.04
C ALA A 283 -0.78 8.27 -29.83
N PRO A 284 -1.25 7.07 -29.45
CA PRO A 284 -2.68 6.84 -29.15
C PRO A 284 -3.17 7.70 -27.98
N TYR A 285 -2.38 7.78 -26.90
CA TYR A 285 -2.68 8.59 -25.73
C TYR A 285 -2.69 10.07 -26.06
N ARG A 286 -1.76 10.51 -26.91
CA ARG A 286 -1.71 11.90 -27.34
C ARG A 286 -2.95 12.28 -28.17
N SER A 287 -3.28 11.49 -29.18
CA SER A 287 -4.49 11.70 -29.98
C SER A 287 -5.74 11.74 -29.09
N ARG A 288 -5.81 10.86 -28.10
CA ARG A 288 -6.93 10.86 -27.15
C ARG A 288 -6.92 12.07 -26.22
N CYS A 289 -5.76 12.54 -25.78
CA CYS A 289 -5.65 13.77 -25.00
C CYS A 289 -6.24 14.95 -25.75
N ASP A 290 -5.88 15.13 -27.04
CA ASP A 290 -6.39 16.21 -27.86
C ASP A 290 -7.93 16.14 -27.96
N ALA A 291 -8.47 14.93 -28.14
CA ALA A 291 -9.91 14.68 -28.18
C ALA A 291 -10.61 14.95 -26.84
N ALA A 292 -10.03 14.50 -25.73
CA ALA A 292 -10.58 14.72 -24.39
C ALA A 292 -10.64 16.21 -24.04
N VAL A 293 -9.64 16.97 -24.46
CA VAL A 293 -9.60 18.43 -24.26
C VAL A 293 -10.64 19.14 -25.12
N ALA A 294 -10.88 18.68 -26.35
CA ALA A 294 -11.90 19.25 -27.22
C ALA A 294 -13.33 18.99 -26.71
N GLU A 295 -13.56 17.82 -26.09
CA GLU A 295 -14.85 17.42 -25.51
C GLU A 295 -15.14 18.07 -24.14
N ALA A 296 -14.11 18.47 -23.41
CA ALA A 296 -14.21 19.00 -22.05
C ALA A 296 -14.64 20.47 -22.02
N SER A 297 -15.34 20.86 -20.94
CA SER A 297 -15.60 22.27 -20.66
C SER A 297 -14.31 23.03 -20.35
N GLU A 298 -14.26 24.35 -20.57
CA GLU A 298 -13.03 25.15 -20.39
C GLU A 298 -12.33 24.95 -19.04
N LYS A 299 -13.09 24.72 -17.96
CA LYS A 299 -12.54 24.50 -16.61
C LYS A 299 -11.98 23.09 -16.40
N GLU A 300 -12.38 22.13 -17.23
CA GLU A 300 -12.06 20.72 -17.10
C GLU A 300 -11.01 20.25 -18.10
N LYS A 301 -10.67 21.06 -19.11
CA LYS A 301 -9.66 20.74 -20.14
C LYS A 301 -8.35 20.22 -19.55
N GLU A 302 -7.81 20.89 -18.55
CA GLU A 302 -6.56 20.46 -17.90
C GLU A 302 -6.74 19.11 -17.17
N ALA A 303 -7.86 18.93 -16.46
CA ALA A 303 -8.15 17.69 -15.76
C ALA A 303 -8.33 16.51 -16.74
N ALA A 304 -9.00 16.73 -17.87
CA ALA A 304 -9.18 15.75 -18.93
C ALA A 304 -7.83 15.34 -19.55
N ALA A 305 -6.97 16.32 -19.88
CA ALA A 305 -5.63 16.05 -20.39
C ALA A 305 -4.77 15.25 -19.39
N CYS A 306 -4.80 15.65 -18.11
CA CYS A 306 -4.03 15.00 -17.06
C CYS A 306 -4.54 13.61 -16.71
N LEU A 307 -5.82 13.33 -16.92
CA LEU A 307 -6.36 11.98 -16.77
C LEU A 307 -5.76 11.02 -17.79
N ILE A 308 -5.64 11.45 -19.06
CA ILE A 308 -4.99 10.64 -20.10
C ILE A 308 -3.49 10.49 -19.84
N ALA A 309 -2.82 11.54 -19.37
CA ALA A 309 -1.42 11.46 -18.94
C ALA A 309 -1.23 10.45 -17.80
N THR A 310 -2.16 10.43 -16.84
CA THR A 310 -2.18 9.47 -15.72
C THR A 310 -2.42 8.05 -16.20
N ALA A 311 -3.29 7.85 -17.22
CA ALA A 311 -3.48 6.54 -17.84
C ALA A 311 -2.18 6.02 -18.48
N TYR A 312 -1.48 6.85 -19.26
CA TYR A 312 -0.18 6.51 -19.83
C TYR A 312 0.87 6.18 -18.75
N GLY A 313 1.00 7.06 -17.74
CA GLY A 313 1.91 6.83 -16.61
C GLY A 313 1.56 5.56 -15.81
N SER A 314 0.28 5.26 -15.64
CA SER A 314 -0.20 4.04 -14.99
C SER A 314 0.15 2.79 -15.78
N ALA A 315 0.01 2.82 -17.11
CA ALA A 315 0.38 1.71 -17.98
C ALA A 315 1.89 1.42 -17.90
N LEU A 316 2.72 2.46 -17.90
CA LEU A 316 4.17 2.35 -17.70
C LEU A 316 4.52 1.75 -16.32
N LYS A 317 3.87 2.21 -15.25
CA LYS A 317 4.10 1.66 -13.90
C LYS A 317 3.75 0.18 -13.79
N LEU A 318 2.73 -0.29 -14.49
CA LEU A 318 2.37 -1.71 -14.51
C LEU A 318 3.41 -2.59 -15.22
N LYS A 319 4.22 -1.99 -16.10
CA LYS A 319 5.38 -2.61 -16.73
C LYS A 319 6.68 -2.41 -15.93
N ASP A 320 6.56 -1.97 -14.66
CA ASP A 320 7.67 -1.64 -13.77
C ASP A 320 8.63 -0.56 -14.33
N ILE A 321 8.14 0.29 -15.24
CA ILE A 321 8.94 1.37 -15.84
C ILE A 321 8.85 2.60 -14.92
N PRO A 322 9.99 3.13 -14.44
CA PRO A 322 10.00 4.38 -13.72
C PRO A 322 9.41 5.49 -14.59
N THR A 323 8.39 6.16 -14.08
CA THR A 323 7.73 7.29 -14.75
C THR A 323 7.27 8.29 -13.71
N GLN A 324 7.19 9.55 -14.15
CA GLN A 324 6.73 10.68 -13.38
C GLN A 324 5.79 11.52 -14.24
N LEU A 325 4.65 11.93 -13.69
CA LEU A 325 3.74 12.81 -14.39
C LEU A 325 4.28 14.25 -14.45
N PRO A 326 3.91 15.03 -15.48
CA PRO A 326 4.20 16.46 -15.53
C PRO A 326 3.62 17.19 -14.31
N SER A 327 4.34 18.20 -13.81
CA SER A 327 3.99 18.89 -12.57
C SER A 327 2.59 19.50 -12.58
N ARG A 328 2.12 19.97 -13.75
CA ARG A 328 0.76 20.49 -13.95
C ARG A 328 -0.34 19.47 -13.62
N CYS A 329 -0.06 18.18 -13.77
CA CYS A 329 -1.01 17.10 -13.53
C CYS A 329 -1.01 16.59 -12.09
N LEU A 330 -0.05 17.05 -11.28
CA LEU A 330 0.16 16.62 -9.92
C LEU A 330 -0.25 17.77 -8.99
N LYS A 331 -1.35 17.59 -8.25
CA LYS A 331 -1.89 18.60 -7.34
C LYS A 331 -2.24 17.95 -6.00
N CYS A 332 -1.76 18.53 -4.91
CA CYS A 332 -2.17 18.14 -3.57
C CYS A 332 -3.54 18.72 -3.20
N SER A 333 -4.16 18.21 -2.14
CA SER A 333 -5.42 18.75 -1.62
C SER A 333 -5.18 20.03 -0.81
N GLY A 334 -5.87 21.13 -1.10
CA GLY A 334 -5.70 22.37 -0.34
C GLY A 334 -6.08 23.63 -1.11
N ALA A 335 -5.81 24.79 -0.51
CA ALA A 335 -5.98 26.09 -1.17
C ALA A 335 -4.93 26.33 -2.27
N ALA A 336 -5.12 27.37 -3.09
CA ALA A 336 -4.10 27.84 -4.03
C ALA A 336 -2.79 28.16 -3.27
N GLY A 337 -1.64 27.76 -3.84
CA GLY A 337 -0.34 27.80 -3.17
C GLY A 337 0.00 26.59 -2.28
N GLN A 338 -0.98 25.89 -1.70
CA GLN A 338 -0.75 24.61 -0.99
C GLN A 338 -0.79 23.42 -1.95
N ARG A 339 -1.64 23.51 -2.98
CA ARG A 339 -1.87 22.40 -3.93
C ARG A 339 -0.76 22.21 -4.97
N GLU A 340 0.13 23.18 -5.13
CA GLU A 340 1.15 23.21 -6.19
C GLU A 340 2.41 22.49 -5.73
N LEU A 341 2.97 21.65 -6.61
CA LEU A 341 4.23 20.96 -6.33
C LEU A 341 5.37 21.94 -6.04
N GLY A 342 6.23 21.59 -5.09
CA GLY A 342 7.40 22.40 -4.76
C GLY A 342 7.11 23.67 -3.96
N LYS A 343 5.84 23.98 -3.66
CA LYS A 343 5.48 25.16 -2.88
C LYS A 343 5.43 24.83 -1.40
N GLU A 344 6.36 25.41 -0.67
CA GLU A 344 6.40 25.33 0.79
C GLU A 344 5.34 26.25 1.41
N PHE A 345 4.69 25.76 2.47
CA PHE A 345 3.78 26.54 3.29
C PHE A 345 3.84 26.09 4.75
N THR A 346 3.67 27.03 5.66
CA THR A 346 3.67 26.72 7.09
C THR A 346 2.26 26.36 7.56
N VAL A 347 2.17 25.31 8.36
CA VAL A 347 0.95 24.87 9.03
C VAL A 347 1.17 24.85 10.53
N LYS A 348 0.24 25.45 11.27
CA LYS A 348 0.13 25.30 12.73
C LYS A 348 -1.03 24.37 13.06
N ILE A 349 -0.80 23.37 13.89
CA ILE A 349 -1.81 22.45 14.44
C ILE A 349 -1.82 22.54 15.98
N PRO A 350 -2.92 22.17 16.69
CA PRO A 350 -4.16 21.57 16.17
C PRO A 350 -5.13 22.60 15.56
N ASN A 351 -5.74 22.22 14.42
CA ASN A 351 -6.88 22.90 13.81
C ASN A 351 -8.17 22.12 14.12
N ASN A 352 -9.15 22.10 13.20
CA ASN A 352 -10.38 21.31 13.31
C ASN A 352 -10.28 19.90 12.69
N LYS A 353 -9.11 19.49 12.19
CA LYS A 353 -8.86 18.20 11.53
C LYS A 353 -7.96 17.30 12.37
N ALA A 354 -8.24 16.01 12.40
CA ALA A 354 -7.38 15.00 13.03
C ALA A 354 -7.36 13.71 12.21
N ASP A 355 -6.18 13.11 12.10
CA ASP A 355 -5.92 11.86 11.38
C ASP A 355 -5.24 10.89 12.34
N ILE A 356 -5.87 9.75 12.59
CA ILE A 356 -5.36 8.74 13.53
C ILE A 356 -5.27 7.41 12.80
N VAL A 357 -4.11 6.76 12.87
CA VAL A 357 -3.88 5.45 12.26
C VAL A 357 -3.64 4.44 13.37
N PHE A 358 -4.52 3.46 13.51
CA PHE A 358 -4.30 2.32 14.39
C PHE A 358 -3.63 1.19 13.60
N VAL A 359 -2.52 0.67 14.11
CA VAL A 359 -1.85 -0.52 13.55
C VAL A 359 -2.11 -1.66 14.50
N VAL A 360 -3.03 -2.57 14.15
CA VAL A 360 -3.59 -3.55 15.07
C VAL A 360 -3.14 -4.96 14.76
N ASP A 361 -2.45 -5.56 15.71
CA ASP A 361 -2.23 -7.00 15.76
C ASP A 361 -3.54 -7.73 16.10
N LEU A 362 -4.02 -8.59 15.20
CA LEU A 362 -5.24 -9.38 15.41
C LEU A 362 -5.02 -10.63 16.28
N GLU A 363 -3.77 -10.93 16.67
CA GLU A 363 -3.45 -12.06 17.56
C GLU A 363 -3.57 -11.73 19.06
N ILE A 364 -3.94 -10.48 19.39
CA ILE A 364 -4.26 -10.09 20.78
C ILE A 364 -5.44 -10.89 21.35
N SER A 365 -5.54 -10.95 22.69
CA SER A 365 -6.64 -11.68 23.35
C SER A 365 -8.01 -11.15 22.90
N SER A 366 -8.98 -12.05 22.66
CA SER A 366 -10.31 -11.68 22.17
C SER A 366 -11.03 -10.69 23.10
N THR A 367 -10.75 -10.79 24.41
CA THR A 367 -11.25 -9.88 25.44
C THR A 367 -10.67 -8.48 25.27
N VAL A 368 -9.36 -8.34 25.10
CA VAL A 368 -8.70 -7.05 24.85
C VAL A 368 -9.14 -6.46 23.51
N LEU A 369 -9.26 -7.26 22.45
CA LEU A 369 -9.74 -6.80 21.15
C LEU A 369 -11.16 -6.22 21.27
N SER A 370 -12.08 -6.98 21.87
CA SER A 370 -13.51 -6.65 21.91
C SER A 370 -13.87 -5.57 22.92
N ASN A 371 -13.27 -5.60 24.11
CA ASN A 371 -13.68 -4.77 25.24
C ASN A 371 -12.75 -3.56 25.44
N PHE A 372 -11.62 -3.49 24.74
CA PHE A 372 -10.67 -2.38 24.85
C PHE A 372 -10.34 -1.76 23.50
N VAL A 373 -9.66 -2.48 22.60
CA VAL A 373 -9.09 -1.89 21.38
C VAL A 373 -10.17 -1.42 20.42
N ALA A 374 -11.15 -2.26 20.09
CA ALA A 374 -12.23 -1.88 19.18
C ALA A 374 -13.06 -0.67 19.70
N PRO A 375 -13.45 -0.63 20.99
CA PRO A 375 -14.05 0.56 21.58
C PRO A 375 -13.15 1.80 21.55
N VAL A 376 -11.86 1.69 21.88
CA VAL A 376 -10.92 2.83 21.85
C VAL A 376 -10.88 3.48 20.45
N ILE A 377 -10.82 2.66 19.40
CA ILE A 377 -10.82 3.13 18.01
C ILE A 377 -12.06 3.96 17.69
N LEU A 378 -13.23 3.55 18.17
CA LEU A 378 -14.49 4.24 17.91
C LEU A 378 -14.69 5.47 18.80
N GLU A 379 -14.44 5.34 20.11
CA GLU A 379 -14.69 6.38 21.11
C GLU A 379 -13.67 7.54 21.04
N VAL A 380 -12.46 7.31 20.53
CA VAL A 380 -11.48 8.41 20.36
C VAL A 380 -12.01 9.49 19.41
N ARG A 381 -12.79 9.10 18.40
CA ARG A 381 -13.44 10.03 17.48
C ARG A 381 -14.35 10.99 18.23
N ASP A 382 -15.17 10.47 19.14
CA ASP A 382 -16.13 11.29 19.87
C ASP A 382 -15.43 12.15 20.93
N SER A 383 -14.41 11.62 21.60
CA SER A 383 -13.56 12.42 22.49
C SER A 383 -12.90 13.59 21.77
N LEU A 384 -12.41 13.41 20.54
CA LEU A 384 -11.85 14.49 19.72
C LEU A 384 -12.90 15.52 19.30
N LYS A 385 -14.11 15.10 18.94
CA LYS A 385 -15.21 16.02 18.60
C LYS A 385 -15.55 16.95 19.77
N THR A 386 -15.59 16.43 21.00
CA THR A 386 -15.83 17.27 22.20
C THR A 386 -14.72 18.29 22.45
N ARG A 387 -13.56 18.12 21.83
CA ARG A 387 -12.39 19.02 21.91
C ARG A 387 -12.26 19.96 20.71
N GLY A 388 -13.26 19.99 19.82
CA GLY A 388 -13.32 20.93 18.69
C GLY A 388 -12.81 20.37 17.35
N PHE A 389 -12.44 19.08 17.27
CA PHE A 389 -12.11 18.45 16.00
C PHE A 389 -13.38 18.04 15.25
N THR A 390 -13.75 18.79 14.20
CA THR A 390 -14.96 18.53 13.41
C THR A 390 -14.75 17.47 12.32
N ASP A 391 -13.52 17.27 11.87
CA ASP A 391 -13.18 16.41 10.74
C ASP A 391 -12.10 15.39 11.14
N VAL A 392 -12.55 14.25 11.67
CA VAL A 392 -11.69 13.17 12.19
C VAL A 392 -11.69 11.97 11.23
N GLN A 393 -10.52 11.63 10.71
CA GLN A 393 -10.28 10.42 9.92
C GLN A 393 -9.54 9.38 10.76
N ILE A 394 -10.03 8.14 10.74
CA ILE A 394 -9.40 7.03 11.44
C ILE A 394 -9.05 5.95 10.42
N GLY A 395 -7.76 5.73 10.19
CA GLY A 395 -7.25 4.55 9.48
C GLY A 395 -7.06 3.40 10.45
N VAL A 396 -7.39 2.18 10.02
CA VAL A 396 -7.03 0.96 10.77
C VAL A 396 -6.30 0.04 9.81
N ILE A 397 -5.07 -0.31 10.18
CA ILE A 397 -4.22 -1.27 9.47
C ILE A 397 -4.13 -2.48 10.38
N ALA A 398 -4.82 -3.56 10.01
CA ALA A 398 -4.81 -4.79 10.78
C ALA A 398 -3.79 -5.77 10.20
N TYR A 399 -3.11 -6.55 11.03
CA TYR A 399 -2.19 -7.58 10.57
C TYR A 399 -2.27 -8.83 11.46
N ASN A 400 -1.73 -9.91 10.93
CA ASN A 400 -1.58 -11.19 11.62
C ASN A 400 -0.23 -11.77 11.20
N GLU A 401 0.53 -12.36 12.13
CA GLU A 401 1.90 -12.84 11.87
C GLU A 401 1.90 -14.03 10.89
N THR A 402 0.81 -14.78 10.80
CA THR A 402 0.67 -15.91 9.86
C THR A 402 0.39 -15.47 8.42
N GLN A 403 -0.08 -14.23 8.23
CA GLN A 403 -0.43 -13.68 6.93
C GLN A 403 0.73 -12.88 6.32
N ARG A 404 0.83 -12.91 4.99
CA ARG A 404 1.91 -12.25 4.24
C ARG A 404 1.72 -10.75 4.07
N TYR A 405 0.46 -10.30 4.02
CA TYR A 405 0.13 -8.90 3.79
C TYR A 405 -0.82 -8.38 4.86
N PRO A 406 -0.59 -7.17 5.37
CA PRO A 406 -1.52 -6.49 6.25
C PRO A 406 -2.76 -6.02 5.48
N ALA A 407 -3.80 -5.67 6.24
CA ALA A 407 -5.09 -5.21 5.76
C ALA A 407 -5.31 -3.73 6.07
N VAL A 408 -5.55 -2.92 5.05
CA VAL A 408 -6.05 -1.54 5.24
C VAL A 408 -7.57 -1.61 5.29
N LEU A 409 -8.15 -1.49 6.49
CA LEU A 409 -9.57 -1.72 6.70
C LEU A 409 -10.45 -0.59 6.17
N THR A 410 -11.62 -0.98 5.69
CA THR A 410 -12.63 -0.12 5.08
C THR A 410 -14.01 -0.44 5.64
N SER A 411 -14.73 0.56 6.14
CA SER A 411 -16.03 0.30 6.81
C SER A 411 -17.13 1.27 6.42
N ASP A 412 -16.86 2.18 5.49
CA ASP A 412 -17.78 3.23 5.03
C ASP A 412 -17.88 3.13 3.51
N GLY A 413 -18.33 1.95 3.04
CA GLY A 413 -18.46 1.60 1.63
C GLY A 413 -17.14 1.66 0.87
N GLY A 414 -16.06 1.09 1.42
CA GLY A 414 -14.74 1.08 0.78
C GLY A 414 -13.84 2.28 1.11
N LYS A 415 -14.24 3.20 2.00
CA LYS A 415 -13.36 4.31 2.43
C LYS A 415 -12.43 3.92 3.59
N ILE A 416 -11.21 4.46 3.58
CA ILE A 416 -10.24 4.36 4.69
C ILE A 416 -10.62 5.40 5.77
N ASN A 417 -11.77 5.20 6.38
CA ASN A 417 -12.25 5.96 7.52
C ASN A 417 -13.10 5.04 8.40
N TYR A 418 -12.41 4.31 9.28
CA TYR A 418 -12.95 3.18 9.99
C TYR A 418 -13.99 3.59 11.05
N LYS A 419 -15.14 2.91 10.99
CA LYS A 419 -16.36 3.02 11.80
C LYS A 419 -16.96 1.64 12.06
N GLY A 420 -16.27 0.57 11.62
CA GLY A 420 -16.75 -0.80 11.69
C GLY A 420 -16.49 -1.47 13.04
N ASN A 421 -16.80 -2.76 13.10
CA ASN A 421 -16.50 -3.60 14.26
C ASN A 421 -15.31 -4.51 13.94
N LEU A 422 -14.21 -4.33 14.67
CA LEU A 422 -12.96 -5.04 14.44
C LEU A 422 -13.09 -6.55 14.68
N ASN A 423 -14.03 -6.98 15.53
CA ASN A 423 -14.27 -8.39 15.82
C ASN A 423 -14.84 -9.17 14.62
N ASN A 424 -15.46 -8.47 13.67
CA ASN A 424 -16.05 -9.08 12.47
C ASN A 424 -15.05 -9.16 11.32
N VAL A 425 -13.85 -8.58 11.47
CA VAL A 425 -12.84 -8.54 10.44
C VAL A 425 -12.25 -9.94 10.27
N ARG A 426 -12.42 -10.50 9.08
CA ARG A 426 -11.86 -11.79 8.68
C ARG A 426 -10.89 -11.55 7.55
N LEU A 427 -9.61 -11.50 7.89
CA LEU A 427 -8.56 -11.43 6.90
C LEU A 427 -8.33 -12.84 6.35
N ASN A 428 -8.29 -12.96 5.03
CA ASN A 428 -7.93 -14.21 4.37
C ASN A 428 -6.86 -13.93 3.33
N GLY A 429 -5.70 -13.42 3.76
CA GLY A 429 -4.58 -13.16 2.87
C GLY A 429 -3.75 -14.41 2.59
N PRO A 430 -2.85 -14.37 1.59
CA PRO A 430 -1.87 -15.44 1.39
C PRO A 430 -1.05 -15.61 2.68
N LYS A 431 -0.84 -16.86 3.08
CA LYS A 431 -0.02 -17.18 4.25
C LYS A 431 1.45 -16.91 3.96
N ASN A 432 2.22 -16.67 5.00
CA ASN A 432 3.67 -16.59 4.86
C ASN A 432 4.24 -17.89 4.28
N ILE A 433 5.31 -17.77 3.50
CA ILE A 433 6.00 -18.92 2.92
C ILE A 433 6.53 -19.77 4.08
N CYS A 434 5.93 -20.94 4.27
CA CYS A 434 6.33 -21.89 5.30
C CYS A 434 7.49 -22.75 4.78
N LEU A 435 8.73 -22.24 4.90
CA LEU A 435 9.93 -23.02 4.53
C LEU A 435 10.05 -24.31 5.36
N HIS A 436 9.59 -24.31 6.61
CA HIS A 436 9.57 -25.52 7.43
C HIS A 436 8.62 -26.61 6.88
N CYS A 437 7.52 -26.21 6.24
CA CYS A 437 6.59 -27.14 5.59
C CYS A 437 7.24 -27.81 4.38
N LEU A 438 8.05 -27.06 3.61
CA LEU A 438 8.89 -27.63 2.55
C LEU A 438 9.91 -28.64 3.09
N SER A 439 10.45 -28.39 4.30
CA SER A 439 11.43 -29.28 4.91
C SER A 439 10.86 -30.62 5.38
N GLN A 440 9.55 -30.70 5.65
CA GLN A 440 8.89 -31.95 6.08
C GLN A 440 8.70 -32.95 4.92
N GLU A 441 8.68 -32.49 3.67
CA GLU A 441 8.69 -33.37 2.49
C GLU A 441 10.09 -33.88 2.14
N LEU A 442 11.14 -33.33 2.76
CA LEU A 442 12.53 -33.63 2.47
C LEU A 442 13.15 -34.50 3.58
N ALA A 443 13.38 -35.78 3.28
CA ALA A 443 13.84 -36.78 4.25
C ALA A 443 15.35 -36.67 4.62
N ASP A 444 16.15 -35.89 3.89
CA ASP A 444 17.60 -35.80 4.11
C ASP A 444 17.97 -34.72 5.14
N PRO A 445 18.61 -35.08 6.28
CA PRO A 445 18.99 -34.14 7.33
C PRO A 445 19.96 -33.03 6.86
N LYS A 446 20.80 -33.26 5.84
CA LYS A 446 21.69 -32.22 5.29
C LYS A 446 20.91 -31.18 4.49
N VAL A 447 19.87 -31.61 3.80
CA VAL A 447 18.97 -30.73 3.06
C VAL A 447 18.19 -29.87 4.05
N VAL A 448 17.67 -30.46 5.13
CA VAL A 448 16.99 -29.72 6.21
C VAL A 448 17.88 -28.63 6.82
N GLU A 449 19.18 -28.90 7.01
CA GLU A 449 20.13 -27.91 7.54
C GLU A 449 20.38 -26.74 6.57
N ILE A 450 20.51 -27.02 5.27
CA ILE A 450 20.58 -25.98 4.22
C ILE A 450 19.28 -25.16 4.19
N PHE A 451 18.12 -25.81 4.27
CA PHE A 451 16.81 -25.13 4.30
C PHE A 451 16.63 -24.27 5.55
N LYS A 452 17.13 -24.70 6.72
CA LYS A 452 17.14 -23.87 7.94
C LYS A 452 18.02 -22.63 7.78
N GLY A 453 19.19 -22.77 7.14
CA GLY A 453 20.06 -21.62 6.80
C GLY A 453 19.38 -20.65 5.84
N ILE A 454 18.74 -21.17 4.78
CA ILE A 454 17.95 -20.38 3.82
C ILE A 454 16.76 -19.72 4.52
N GLU A 455 16.06 -20.41 5.43
CA GLU A 455 14.94 -19.86 6.19
C GLU A 455 15.37 -18.72 7.10
N SER A 456 16.50 -18.86 7.81
CA SER A 456 17.05 -17.78 8.63
C SER A 456 17.42 -16.56 7.77
N LEU A 457 18.08 -16.80 6.63
CA LEU A 457 18.36 -15.75 5.65
C LEU A 457 17.07 -15.11 5.15
N PHE A 458 16.06 -15.89 4.77
CA PHE A 458 14.78 -15.43 4.22
C PHE A 458 14.01 -14.60 5.26
N ARG A 459 13.96 -15.03 6.52
CA ARG A 459 13.34 -14.29 7.63
C ARG A 459 14.07 -12.99 7.95
N SER A 460 15.39 -12.93 7.74
CA SER A 460 16.17 -11.70 7.89
C SER A 460 16.03 -10.75 6.68
N THR A 461 15.67 -11.28 5.51
CA THR A 461 15.69 -10.57 4.23
C THR A 461 14.30 -10.16 3.72
N VAL A 462 13.23 -10.85 4.09
CA VAL A 462 11.86 -10.54 3.65
C VAL A 462 11.08 -9.85 4.77
N PRO A 463 10.51 -8.66 4.52
CA PRO A 463 9.72 -7.95 5.53
C PRO A 463 8.53 -8.77 5.98
N GLN A 464 8.36 -8.87 7.31
CA GLN A 464 7.23 -9.56 7.92
C GLN A 464 5.94 -8.70 7.88
N SER A 465 4.83 -9.32 8.25
CA SER A 465 3.49 -8.70 8.20
C SER A 465 3.40 -7.44 9.07
N ASP A 466 3.99 -7.49 10.26
CA ASP A 466 4.11 -6.38 11.21
C ASP A 466 4.93 -5.23 10.61
N GLU A 467 6.12 -5.52 10.07
CA GLU A 467 6.97 -4.51 9.40
C GLU A 467 6.23 -3.83 8.24
N LYS A 468 5.52 -4.60 7.42
CA LYS A 468 4.69 -4.08 6.33
C LYS A 468 3.56 -3.20 6.86
N ALA A 469 2.90 -3.60 7.95
CA ALA A 469 1.81 -2.85 8.56
C ALA A 469 2.28 -1.49 9.10
N PHE A 470 3.40 -1.47 9.83
CA PHE A 470 4.00 -0.23 10.30
C PHE A 470 4.50 0.64 9.14
N ARG A 471 5.13 0.06 8.12
CA ARG A 471 5.53 0.81 6.91
C ARG A 471 4.33 1.46 6.20
N LEU A 472 3.19 0.77 6.12
CA LEU A 472 1.95 1.38 5.61
C LEU A 472 1.47 2.54 6.50
N ALA A 473 1.55 2.40 7.82
CA ALA A 473 1.14 3.45 8.76
C ALA A 473 2.03 4.70 8.65
N LEU A 474 3.33 4.52 8.47
CA LEU A 474 4.30 5.59 8.28
C LEU A 474 4.08 6.34 6.96
N ASN A 475 3.78 5.58 5.90
CA ASN A 475 3.44 6.11 4.57
C ASN A 475 1.95 6.49 4.42
N TYR A 476 1.19 6.55 5.52
CA TYR A 476 -0.21 6.93 5.47
C TYR A 476 -0.36 8.35 4.91
N PRO A 477 -1.34 8.61 4.02
CA PRO A 477 -1.52 9.91 3.38
C PRO A 477 -2.14 10.96 4.31
N PHE A 478 -1.39 11.36 5.35
CA PHE A 478 -1.82 12.33 6.33
C PHE A 478 -2.11 13.70 5.71
N ARG A 479 -3.21 14.33 6.13
CA ARG A 479 -3.60 15.66 5.67
C ARG A 479 -2.72 16.71 6.35
N ALA A 480 -2.14 17.64 5.59
CA ALA A 480 -1.20 18.65 6.10
C ALA A 480 -1.70 19.41 7.35
N GLY A 481 -2.96 19.85 7.33
CA GLY A 481 -3.62 20.61 8.40
C GLY A 481 -4.20 19.81 9.57
N SER A 482 -3.99 18.49 9.62
CA SER A 482 -4.54 17.61 10.64
C SER A 482 -3.58 17.41 11.82
N ALA A 483 -4.12 17.22 13.02
CA ALA A 483 -3.36 16.62 14.12
C ALA A 483 -3.18 15.13 13.83
N LYS A 484 -1.94 14.63 13.86
CA LYS A 484 -1.58 13.30 13.35
C LYS A 484 -1.16 12.38 14.49
N SER A 485 -1.67 11.16 14.48
CA SER A 485 -1.31 10.14 15.47
C SER A 485 -1.24 8.76 14.83
N ILE A 486 -0.27 7.96 15.25
CA ILE A 486 -0.16 6.54 14.95
C ILE A 486 -0.20 5.79 16.28
N VAL A 487 -1.07 4.80 16.39
CA VAL A 487 -1.26 3.98 17.59
C VAL A 487 -0.98 2.53 17.23
N GLY A 488 0.19 2.01 17.61
CA GLY A 488 0.52 0.60 17.46
C GLY A 488 -0.14 -0.22 18.56
N VAL A 489 -0.85 -1.28 18.20
CA VAL A 489 -1.47 -2.25 19.12
C VAL A 489 -0.81 -3.60 18.90
N ARG A 490 -0.25 -4.19 19.95
CA ARG A 490 0.55 -5.43 19.88
C ARG A 490 0.11 -6.49 20.88
N SER A 491 0.27 -7.76 20.49
CA SER A 491 0.10 -8.92 21.39
C SER A 491 1.35 -9.25 22.21
N ASN A 492 2.54 -8.90 21.72
CA ASN A 492 3.83 -9.27 22.29
C ASN A 492 4.76 -8.04 22.49
N THR A 493 5.75 -8.20 23.39
CA THR A 493 6.81 -7.21 23.62
C THR A 493 7.87 -7.24 22.52
N LEU A 494 8.50 -6.09 22.28
CA LEU A 494 9.54 -5.91 21.25
C LEU A 494 10.94 -6.06 21.86
N ASP A 495 11.33 -7.28 22.22
CA ASP A 495 12.65 -7.52 22.79
C ASP A 495 13.79 -7.12 21.82
N PHE A 496 14.82 -6.47 22.37
CA PHE A 496 16.00 -5.97 21.63
C PHE A 496 16.77 -7.04 20.83
N VAL A 497 16.57 -8.32 21.16
CA VAL A 497 17.24 -9.47 20.50
C VAL A 497 16.74 -9.64 19.05
N ASN A 498 15.58 -9.10 18.70
CA ASN A 498 15.04 -9.06 17.34
C ASN A 498 15.37 -7.74 16.61
N LEU A 499 16.62 -7.28 16.76
CA LEU A 499 17.13 -5.99 16.26
C LEU A 499 16.81 -5.76 14.76
N PHE A 500 16.83 -6.82 13.94
CA PHE A 500 16.60 -6.73 12.49
C PHE A 500 15.16 -6.40 12.08
N LYS A 501 14.13 -6.70 12.90
CA LYS A 501 12.73 -6.39 12.55
C LYS A 501 12.43 -4.90 12.55
N LEU A 502 13.00 -4.16 13.51
CA LEU A 502 12.77 -2.72 13.63
C LEU A 502 13.80 -1.91 12.85
N VAL A 503 15.09 -2.26 12.92
CA VAL A 503 16.17 -1.49 12.30
C VAL A 503 16.00 -1.36 10.77
N ARG A 504 15.31 -2.29 10.12
CA ARG A 504 15.07 -2.23 8.67
C ARG A 504 13.85 -1.43 8.24
N ALA A 505 12.81 -1.37 9.06
CA ALA A 505 11.74 -0.37 8.92
C ALA A 505 12.24 1.05 9.25
N HIS A 506 13.35 1.15 9.99
CA HIS A 506 13.86 2.41 10.52
C HIS A 506 15.07 2.99 9.78
N LEU A 507 15.97 2.24 9.15
CA LEU A 507 17.15 2.85 8.50
C LEU A 507 16.86 3.59 7.20
N THR A 508 15.75 3.29 6.50
CA THR A 508 15.35 4.07 5.32
C THR A 508 14.47 5.28 5.64
N ASP A 509 13.81 5.33 6.81
CA ASP A 509 12.82 6.38 7.14
C ASP A 509 13.18 7.23 8.38
N ALA A 510 14.02 6.73 9.29
CA ALA A 510 14.45 7.46 10.49
C ALA A 510 15.37 8.65 10.19
N ALA A 511 15.83 8.82 8.95
CA ALA A 511 16.56 10.01 8.54
C ALA A 511 15.65 11.23 8.29
N THR A 512 14.33 11.04 8.07
CA THR A 512 13.46 12.17 7.67
C THR A 512 12.01 12.03 8.14
N ASN A 513 11.73 12.56 9.34
CA ASN A 513 10.45 13.16 9.74
C ASN A 513 9.16 12.35 9.45
N PHE A 514 8.59 11.74 10.49
CA PHE A 514 7.29 11.05 10.57
C PHE A 514 6.05 11.90 10.21
N ASN A 515 6.12 12.79 9.23
CA ASN A 515 5.09 13.76 8.82
C ASN A 515 4.50 14.59 9.98
N GLY A 516 5.15 14.63 11.14
CA GLY A 516 4.62 15.26 12.36
C GLY A 516 3.66 14.40 13.20
N ALA A 517 3.57 13.08 12.98
CA ALA A 517 2.68 12.20 13.73
C ALA A 517 3.25 11.80 15.10
N LEU A 518 2.38 11.83 16.12
CA LEU A 518 2.69 11.29 17.45
C LEU A 518 2.52 9.77 17.47
N LEU A 519 3.48 9.07 18.06
CA LEU A 519 3.54 7.61 18.07
C LEU A 519 3.19 7.04 19.45
N HIS A 520 2.08 6.32 19.55
CA HIS A 520 1.64 5.67 20.78
C HIS A 520 1.71 4.15 20.64
N LEU A 521 1.84 3.47 21.77
CA LEU A 521 1.86 2.02 21.86
C LEU A 521 0.78 1.54 22.84
N ILE A 522 0.05 0.50 22.46
CA ILE A 522 -0.86 -0.27 23.30
C ILE A 522 -0.39 -1.72 23.25
N GLY A 523 0.03 -2.28 24.38
CA GLY A 523 0.55 -3.65 24.40
C GLY A 523 1.03 -4.10 25.78
N PRO A 524 1.53 -5.33 25.91
CA PRO A 524 2.09 -5.80 27.18
C PRO A 524 3.35 -5.01 27.55
N VAL A 525 3.58 -4.79 28.85
CA VAL A 525 4.79 -4.13 29.37
C VAL A 525 5.35 -4.97 30.50
N ASN A 526 6.52 -5.58 30.28
CA ASN A 526 7.13 -6.47 31.26
C ASN A 526 7.64 -5.70 32.48
N ASP A 527 7.60 -6.35 33.65
CA ASP A 527 8.13 -5.85 34.92
C ASP A 527 7.57 -4.48 35.37
N LEU A 528 6.36 -4.12 34.91
CA LEU A 528 5.71 -2.86 35.23
C LEU A 528 5.32 -2.79 36.72
N SER A 529 5.90 -1.87 37.48
CA SER A 529 5.57 -1.67 38.89
C SER A 529 5.83 -0.24 39.40
N VAL A 530 5.06 0.18 40.41
CA VAL A 530 5.25 1.44 41.13
C VAL A 530 5.00 1.20 42.62
N GLU A 531 5.85 1.74 43.48
CA GLU A 531 5.64 1.71 44.93
C GLU A 531 4.23 2.23 45.30
N ASN A 532 3.48 1.44 46.08
CA ASN A 532 2.16 1.78 46.61
C ASN A 532 1.03 1.95 45.57
N ILE A 533 1.19 1.44 44.34
CA ILE A 533 0.08 1.29 43.39
C ILE A 533 -0.04 -0.18 42.96
N PRO A 534 -1.21 -0.80 43.12
CA PRO A 534 -1.47 -2.14 42.57
C PRO A 534 -1.25 -2.15 41.06
N LYS A 535 -0.59 -3.18 40.54
CA LYS A 535 -0.19 -3.29 39.12
C LYS A 535 -1.41 -3.18 38.19
N GLU A 536 -2.55 -3.69 38.63
CA GLU A 536 -3.81 -3.73 37.89
C GLU A 536 -4.39 -2.32 37.68
N LYS A 537 -4.07 -1.36 38.55
CA LYS A 537 -4.53 0.03 38.44
C LYS A 537 -3.70 0.88 37.48
N LEU A 538 -2.57 0.36 36.98
CA LEU A 538 -1.71 1.06 36.03
C LEU A 538 -2.30 0.93 34.61
N VAL A 539 -2.50 2.07 33.95
CA VAL A 539 -3.10 2.13 32.60
C VAL A 539 -2.05 2.43 31.54
N GLY A 540 -1.11 3.32 31.84
CA GLY A 540 -0.05 3.69 30.89
C GLY A 540 0.84 4.80 31.40
N PHE A 541 1.80 5.21 30.60
CA PHE A 541 2.77 6.25 30.94
C PHE A 541 3.34 6.91 29.68
N ASN A 542 3.89 8.11 29.85
CA ASN A 542 4.77 8.74 28.86
C ASN A 542 6.07 9.20 29.54
N SER A 543 6.88 10.03 28.89
CA SER A 543 8.13 10.53 29.49
C SER A 543 7.93 11.43 30.71
N ARG A 544 6.71 11.94 30.97
CA ARG A 544 6.42 12.96 31.99
C ARG A 544 5.43 12.53 33.07
N LEU A 545 4.50 11.66 32.74
CA LEU A 545 3.31 11.33 33.52
C LEU A 545 3.08 9.81 33.52
N ILE A 546 2.50 9.32 34.61
CA ILE A 546 1.86 8.00 34.68
C ILE A 546 0.34 8.19 34.72
N ALA A 547 -0.39 7.35 34.01
CA ALA A 547 -1.85 7.24 34.03
C ALA A 547 -2.27 5.98 34.79
N THR A 548 -3.12 6.17 35.79
CA THR A 548 -3.80 5.10 36.54
C THR A 548 -5.31 5.20 36.31
N LEU A 549 -6.07 4.23 36.83
CA LEU A 549 -7.55 4.27 36.83
C LEU A 549 -8.13 5.53 37.51
N ASP A 550 -7.36 6.14 38.43
CA ASP A 550 -7.81 7.25 39.28
C ASP A 550 -7.31 8.62 38.79
N GLY A 551 -6.38 8.67 37.81
CA GLY A 551 -5.89 9.93 37.25
C GLY A 551 -4.47 9.87 36.68
N LYS A 552 -3.86 11.05 36.48
CA LYS A 552 -2.48 11.19 36.00
C LYS A 552 -1.58 11.79 37.09
N ASP A 553 -0.37 11.29 37.24
CA ASP A 553 0.58 11.74 38.28
C ASP A 553 2.00 11.90 37.69
N ALA A 554 2.66 13.02 37.99
CA ALA A 554 4.04 13.28 37.54
C ALA A 554 5.09 12.76 38.54
N LYS A 555 4.81 12.82 39.84
CA LYS A 555 5.77 12.41 40.89
C LYS A 555 5.97 10.90 40.86
N LYS A 556 4.88 10.16 40.68
CA LYS A 556 4.91 8.69 40.63
C LYS A 556 5.62 8.15 39.38
N ARG A 557 5.67 8.94 38.30
CA ARG A 557 6.39 8.55 37.07
C ARG A 557 7.89 8.34 37.30
N GLN A 558 8.51 9.08 38.21
CA GLN A 558 9.93 8.94 38.53
C GLN A 558 10.24 7.63 39.25
N LYS A 559 9.24 7.00 39.86
CA LYS A 559 9.35 5.73 40.60
C LYS A 559 8.90 4.52 39.80
N LEU A 560 8.55 4.70 38.53
CA LEU A 560 8.06 3.64 37.66
C LEU A 560 9.22 2.73 37.25
N GLN A 561 9.08 1.44 37.55
CA GLN A 561 9.96 0.40 37.05
C GLN A 561 9.24 -0.37 35.95
N PHE A 562 9.95 -0.66 34.88
CA PHE A 562 9.48 -1.48 33.76
C PHE A 562 10.70 -2.00 33.00
N ARG A 563 10.55 -3.15 32.34
CA ARG A 563 11.54 -3.63 31.38
C ARG A 563 11.33 -2.90 30.07
N ASN A 564 12.37 -2.20 29.64
CA ASN A 564 12.33 -1.42 28.42
C ASN A 564 12.44 -2.31 27.19
N ASP A 565 11.81 -1.88 26.11
CA ASP A 565 11.81 -2.55 24.82
C ASP A 565 11.85 -1.51 23.69
N ILE A 566 12.11 -1.93 22.45
CA ILE A 566 12.31 -0.97 21.35
C ILE A 566 11.03 -0.16 21.08
N GLY A 567 9.85 -0.78 21.20
CA GLY A 567 8.57 -0.12 20.98
C GLY A 567 8.28 0.96 22.03
N ILE A 568 8.61 0.67 23.29
CA ILE A 568 8.48 1.61 24.41
C ILE A 568 9.41 2.80 24.20
N ASP A 569 10.70 2.56 23.93
CA ASP A 569 11.66 3.63 23.65
C ASP A 569 11.21 4.51 22.49
N PHE A 570 10.75 3.88 21.41
CA PHE A 570 10.30 4.58 20.23
C PHE A 570 9.08 5.48 20.51
N ALA A 571 8.08 4.98 21.24
CA ALA A 571 6.92 5.77 21.63
C ALA A 571 7.31 6.94 22.57
N LEU A 572 8.18 6.69 23.55
CA LEU A 572 8.59 7.71 24.53
C LEU A 572 9.47 8.80 23.91
N ASN A 573 10.41 8.44 23.02
CA ASN A 573 11.29 9.37 22.34
C ASN A 573 10.54 10.30 21.38
N ASN A 574 9.41 9.85 20.84
CA ASN A 574 8.53 10.65 19.98
C ASN A 574 7.39 11.34 20.75
N GLY A 575 7.50 11.46 22.08
CA GLY A 575 6.54 12.20 22.92
C GLY A 575 5.17 11.54 23.05
N GLY A 576 5.05 10.28 22.67
CA GLY A 576 3.82 9.51 22.76
C GLY A 576 3.59 8.84 24.11
N TRP A 577 2.60 7.96 24.15
CA TRP A 577 2.18 7.24 25.35
C TRP A 577 2.29 5.73 25.11
N VAL A 578 2.67 5.02 26.17
CA VAL A 578 2.64 3.57 26.25
C VAL A 578 1.50 3.18 27.18
N PHE A 579 0.54 2.40 26.68
CA PHE A 579 -0.58 1.87 27.44
C PHE A 579 -0.42 0.37 27.61
N THR A 580 -0.58 -0.13 28.84
CA THR A 580 -0.41 -1.55 29.14
C THR A 580 -1.72 -2.32 28.93
N THR A 581 -1.65 -3.48 28.30
CA THR A 581 -2.76 -4.45 28.19
C THR A 581 -2.62 -5.62 29.15
N GLU A 582 -1.48 -5.77 29.82
CA GLU A 582 -1.10 -6.98 30.57
C GLU A 582 -2.12 -7.39 31.65
N ASN A 583 -2.75 -6.41 32.31
CA ASN A 583 -3.68 -6.65 33.42
C ASN A 583 -5.15 -6.36 33.06
N PHE A 584 -5.45 -6.04 31.80
CA PHE A 584 -6.79 -5.61 31.41
C PHE A 584 -7.84 -6.71 31.65
N ASP A 585 -7.47 -7.97 31.40
CA ASP A 585 -8.34 -9.13 31.59
C ASP A 585 -8.62 -9.44 33.07
N GLN A 586 -7.81 -8.91 33.99
CA GLN A 586 -7.97 -9.08 35.44
C GLN A 586 -8.89 -8.02 36.06
N LEU A 587 -9.16 -6.93 35.35
CA LEU A 587 -9.99 -5.83 35.82
C LEU A 587 -11.48 -6.18 35.79
N LYS A 588 -12.24 -5.65 36.76
CA LYS A 588 -13.71 -5.74 36.73
C LYS A 588 -14.27 -4.91 35.56
N PRO A 589 -15.46 -5.22 35.01
CA PRO A 589 -16.03 -4.48 33.86
C PRO A 589 -16.10 -2.95 34.05
N ASN A 590 -16.40 -2.48 35.26
CA ASN A 590 -16.41 -1.04 35.57
C ASN A 590 -15.01 -0.41 35.53
N GLU A 591 -13.99 -1.16 35.93
CA GLU A 591 -12.58 -0.72 35.91
C GLU A 591 -12.00 -0.79 34.49
N GLN A 592 -12.38 -1.80 33.70
CA GLN A 592 -12.08 -1.87 32.26
C GLN A 592 -12.60 -0.63 31.52
N LYS A 593 -13.86 -0.23 31.80
CA LYS A 593 -14.42 1.01 31.24
C LYS A 593 -13.66 2.27 31.67
N LYS A 594 -13.18 2.32 32.93
CA LYS A 594 -12.33 3.43 33.40
C LYS A 594 -10.99 3.46 32.67
N ALA A 595 -10.32 2.31 32.48
CA ALA A 595 -9.07 2.21 31.75
C ALA A 595 -9.23 2.67 30.29
N LEU A 596 -10.27 2.18 29.61
CA LEU A 596 -10.66 2.59 28.25
C LEU A 596 -10.84 4.10 28.17
N ASN A 597 -11.68 4.68 29.04
CA ASN A 597 -11.91 6.13 29.08
C ASN A 597 -10.62 6.91 29.32
N GLN A 598 -9.74 6.39 30.17
CA GLN A 598 -8.45 7.02 30.46
C GLN A 598 -7.54 7.02 29.22
N VAL A 599 -7.50 5.94 28.45
CA VAL A 599 -6.73 5.87 27.19
C VAL A 599 -7.31 6.82 26.15
N VAL A 600 -8.61 6.72 25.88
CA VAL A 600 -9.34 7.58 24.93
C VAL A 600 -9.11 9.06 25.22
N ASN A 601 -9.33 9.47 26.47
CA ASN A 601 -9.14 10.86 26.87
C ASN A 601 -7.67 11.27 26.79
N THR A 602 -6.72 10.37 27.04
CA THR A 602 -5.30 10.68 26.96
C THR A 602 -4.82 10.86 25.53
N LEU A 603 -5.26 10.02 24.61
CA LEU A 603 -4.97 10.17 23.18
C LEU A 603 -5.53 11.50 22.64
N ALA A 604 -6.81 11.77 22.92
CA ALA A 604 -7.47 12.99 22.48
C ALA A 604 -6.88 14.25 23.15
N ASP A 605 -6.53 14.19 24.44
CA ASP A 605 -5.86 15.30 25.15
C ASP A 605 -4.47 15.59 24.59
N THR A 606 -3.72 14.55 24.24
CA THR A 606 -2.37 14.71 23.69
C THR A 606 -2.44 15.41 22.34
N LEU A 607 -3.34 15.01 21.45
CA LEU A 607 -3.53 15.68 20.16
C LEU A 607 -4.05 17.12 20.30
N PHE A 608 -4.94 17.36 21.26
CA PHE A 608 -5.49 18.70 21.50
C PHE A 608 -4.47 19.69 22.09
N ARG A 609 -3.48 19.20 22.85
CA ARG A 609 -2.53 20.05 23.57
C ARG A 609 -1.17 20.17 22.90
N THR A 610 -0.89 19.34 21.91
CA THR A 610 0.39 19.38 21.18
C THR A 610 0.26 20.39 20.05
N GLU A 611 0.83 21.58 20.25
CA GLU A 611 0.99 22.56 19.18
C GLU A 611 2.23 22.21 18.36
N ILE A 612 2.04 21.95 17.07
CA ILE A 612 3.14 21.68 16.14
C ILE A 612 3.10 22.73 15.03
N VAL A 613 4.24 23.36 14.78
CA VAL A 613 4.46 24.20 13.59
C VAL A 613 5.29 23.36 12.63
N SER A 614 4.71 23.09 11.46
CA SER A 614 5.35 22.32 10.39
C SER A 614 5.49 23.15 9.13
N GLU A 615 6.56 22.92 8.39
CA GLU A 615 6.71 23.35 7.00
C GLU A 615 6.29 22.19 6.12
N CYS A 616 5.30 22.42 5.26
CA CYS A 616 4.74 21.41 4.39
C CYS A 616 5.02 21.76 2.93
N GLU A 617 5.30 20.74 2.13
CA GLU A 617 5.50 20.84 0.69
C GLU A 617 4.64 19.78 0.00
N CYS A 618 4.14 20.09 -1.18
CA CYS A 618 3.49 19.10 -2.04
C CYS A 618 4.56 18.34 -2.84
N GLU A 619 4.74 17.05 -2.53
CA GLU A 619 5.72 16.15 -3.14
C GLU A 619 5.05 15.10 -4.03
N VAL A 620 5.83 14.56 -4.97
CA VAL A 620 5.39 13.48 -5.86
C VAL A 620 5.56 12.13 -5.15
N VAL A 621 4.49 11.34 -5.09
CA VAL A 621 4.48 10.00 -4.50
C VAL A 621 4.28 8.96 -5.60
N HIS A 622 5.20 7.99 -5.66
CA HIS A 622 5.24 6.93 -6.68
C HIS A 622 5.21 7.42 -8.14
N GLY A 623 5.53 8.70 -8.40
CA GLY A 623 5.54 9.30 -9.74
C GLY A 623 4.17 9.68 -10.31
N LEU A 624 3.06 9.14 -9.78
CA LEU A 624 1.71 9.32 -10.33
C LEU A 624 0.76 10.10 -9.40
N HIS A 625 1.13 10.29 -8.14
CA HIS A 625 0.30 10.95 -7.15
C HIS A 625 1.05 12.11 -6.51
N ALA A 626 0.31 13.05 -5.93
CA ALA A 626 0.86 14.15 -5.16
C ALA A 626 0.34 14.07 -3.72
N GLN A 627 1.24 14.24 -2.75
CA GLN A 627 0.90 14.22 -1.34
C GLN A 627 1.66 15.33 -0.60
N HIS A 628 1.01 15.90 0.41
CA HIS A 628 1.70 16.79 1.34
C HIS A 628 2.67 16.01 2.22
N ARG A 629 3.92 16.43 2.23
CA ARG A 629 4.93 16.02 3.21
C ARG A 629 5.22 17.19 4.13
N CYS A 630 5.22 16.94 5.44
CA CYS A 630 5.38 18.00 6.43
C CYS A 630 6.54 17.71 7.37
N VAL A 631 7.46 18.66 7.48
CA VAL A 631 8.61 18.64 8.39
C VAL A 631 8.30 19.49 9.61
N ILE A 632 8.49 18.93 10.81
CA ILE A 632 8.29 19.64 12.07
C ILE A 632 9.39 20.68 12.24
N LYS A 633 9.03 21.94 12.46
CA LYS A 633 9.96 23.01 12.85
C LYS A 633 9.99 23.23 14.36
N SER A 634 8.84 23.14 15.01
CA SER A 634 8.74 23.22 16.46
C SER A 634 7.54 22.44 16.97
N SER A 635 7.65 21.90 18.19
CA SER A 635 6.58 21.19 18.88
C SER A 635 6.54 21.65 20.34
N ASN A 636 5.38 22.10 20.79
CA ASN A 636 5.16 22.60 22.14
C ASN A 636 3.93 21.91 22.75
N PHE A 637 4.11 21.31 23.93
CA PHE A 637 3.01 20.71 24.67
C PHE A 637 2.41 21.73 25.63
N LEU A 638 1.17 22.16 25.37
CA LEU A 638 0.51 23.19 26.17
C LEU A 638 0.07 22.68 27.55
N PRO A 639 0.07 23.54 28.59
CA PRO A 639 -0.58 23.24 29.86
C PRO A 639 -2.11 23.08 29.70
N ASN A 640 -2.78 22.53 30.72
CA ASN A 640 -4.23 22.26 30.68
C ASN A 640 -5.02 23.52 30.29
N LYS A 641 -5.61 23.52 29.10
CA LYS A 641 -6.58 24.53 28.66
C LYS A 641 -7.97 24.07 29.11
N LYS A 642 -8.75 24.92 29.79
CA LYS A 642 -10.17 24.61 30.07
C LYS A 642 -10.87 24.37 28.73
N LEU A 643 -11.62 23.27 28.62
CA LEU A 643 -12.51 23.02 27.48
C LEU A 643 -13.40 24.26 27.32
N LYS A 644 -13.47 24.84 26.11
CA LYS A 644 -14.47 25.87 25.84
C LYS A 644 -15.83 25.19 26.00
N ALA A 645 -16.61 25.62 26.99
CA ALA A 645 -18.00 25.22 27.08
C ALA A 645 -18.68 25.68 25.77
N ASN A 646 -19.27 24.72 25.04
CA ASN A 646 -20.16 25.03 23.93
C ASN A 646 -21.41 25.75 24.44
#